data_AF-A0A1D6H3M3-F1
#
_entry.id   AF-A0A1D6H3M3-F1
#
_cell.length_a   1.000
_cell.length_b   1.000
_cell.length_c   1.000
_cell.angle_alpha   90.00
_cell.angle_beta   90.00
_cell.angle_gamma   90.00
#
_symmetry.space_group_name_H-M   'P 1'
#
loop_
_entity.id
_entity.type
_entity.pdbx_description
1 polymer ?
#
loop_
_entity_poly.entity_id
_entity_poly.type
_entity_poly.pdbx_seq_one_letter_code
_entity_poly.pdbx_strand_id
1 'polypeptide(L)'
;MAPLPPRELLSVIEAALLGSTAPSPAQRVELLHAVRDAAPAFRTLLSYPVPKASDRTQVESKEVRLPGMPPITLDDTDVRTALKLSDELNLNEIECVRLLVDANREWVLYGREPLEIYRLAAGLWYMERRDLITALYILLRSVALDQGLDADLMSEIEDQIQPLFNDGLRQRIITLVKELNREEPAGIGSPSSERYVLDFRGALVERRAIVSRERLSLSHCLALSALIKLTSPKEVKDVFSILKDCAAEANQNSSVELQITYGLLFFLVATFISDALSTSLEKASLSSSDSSFRREFHELVMRTGNNMTIEGFVGVVRLAWSVHLMLTQDRSNSRETSDIWSCLEIICRQNSFEFLREQVLKTAAYQNDDEDIVYMYTGYTHKLMMCFISHPTSRDKIKEIKEKAMTALSPYEPPRGQREDLGRNGEQADQPTKEPFVSLLELVREIYQKVPELGNGNEELWTFVIYAGEDHTNTQTLVAFLGLLSTLASTEVGAAKVYELLQGKTYRSVGWSTLFDCLSIYEEKFKKSIQSSANILPDFPEGDAQALVAYLAVLQKVVENGNLTERRKWFPDIEPLFKLLSYENVPPYLKVYDMRFELNEVEARRESYPSTISFLKLINALIVEERNISDKGRRFMGIFKFVYEDVFGPFPQRAYADPLEKWELALACLEHFRM
;
A
#
# COMPACT_ATOMS: atom_id res chain seq x y z
N MET A 1 -22.82 34.32 11.58
CA MET A 1 -24.07 33.93 10.90
C MET A 1 -24.48 32.56 11.45
N ALA A 2 -25.60 31.98 11.04
CA ALA A 2 -25.79 30.54 11.26
C ALA A 2 -24.68 29.79 10.50
N PRO A 3 -24.15 28.67 11.02
CA PRO A 3 -23.15 27.88 10.29
C PRO A 3 -23.73 27.42 8.94
N LEU A 4 -22.88 27.40 7.90
CA LEU A 4 -23.27 26.91 6.58
C LEU A 4 -23.71 25.44 6.67
N PRO A 5 -24.70 25.01 5.87
CA PRO A 5 -25.00 23.60 5.68
C PRO A 5 -23.73 22.82 5.25
N PRO A 6 -23.57 21.54 5.66
CA PRO A 6 -22.36 20.77 5.35
C PRO A 6 -21.97 20.72 3.87
N ARG A 7 -22.96 20.64 2.97
CA ARG A 7 -22.76 20.63 1.52
C ARG A 7 -22.17 21.95 1.01
N GLU A 8 -22.66 23.09 1.51
CA GLU A 8 -22.14 24.41 1.15
C GLU A 8 -20.74 24.62 1.72
N LEU A 9 -20.53 24.23 2.99
CA LEU A 9 -19.22 24.25 3.63
C LEU A 9 -18.18 23.46 2.81
N LEU A 10 -18.53 22.24 2.40
CA LEU A 10 -17.65 21.41 1.58
C LEU A 10 -17.33 22.11 0.25
N SER A 11 -18.33 22.68 -0.43
CA SER A 11 -18.10 23.37 -1.71
C SER A 11 -17.14 24.57 -1.60
N VAL A 12 -17.22 25.33 -0.50
CA VAL A 12 -16.29 26.45 -0.22
C VAL A 12 -14.86 25.93 0.00
N ILE A 13 -14.73 24.84 0.76
CA ILE A 13 -13.43 24.22 1.04
C ILE A 13 -12.80 23.64 -0.23
N GLU A 14 -13.56 22.89 -1.03
CA GLU A 14 -13.10 22.32 -2.30
C GLU A 14 -12.66 23.41 -3.28
N ALA A 15 -13.47 24.47 -3.43
CA ALA A 15 -13.16 25.57 -4.34
C ALA A 15 -11.87 26.31 -3.95
N ALA A 16 -11.53 26.36 -2.66
CA ALA A 16 -10.33 27.05 -2.17
C ALA A 16 -9.08 26.15 -2.14
N LEU A 17 -9.23 24.86 -1.82
CA LEU A 17 -8.09 23.97 -1.52
C LEU A 17 -7.82 22.91 -2.59
N LEU A 18 -8.79 22.56 -3.43
CA LEU A 18 -8.63 21.58 -4.52
C LEU A 18 -8.60 22.23 -5.91
N GLY A 19 -8.68 23.56 -5.99
CA GLY A 19 -8.63 24.29 -7.25
C GLY A 19 -7.27 24.15 -7.95
N SER A 20 -7.27 24.15 -9.28
CA SER A 20 -6.04 24.07 -10.09
C SER A 20 -5.16 25.33 -10.01
N THR A 21 -5.65 26.38 -9.35
CA THR A 21 -4.97 27.67 -9.16
C THR A 21 -5.04 28.06 -7.70
N ALA A 22 -4.03 28.78 -7.21
CA ALA A 22 -4.03 29.33 -5.86
C ALA A 22 -5.32 30.12 -5.56
N PRO A 23 -5.88 30.01 -4.35
CA PRO A 23 -7.14 30.67 -4.01
C PRO A 23 -6.99 32.19 -4.08
N SER A 24 -7.99 32.85 -4.65
CA SER A 24 -8.05 34.31 -4.63
C SER A 24 -8.18 34.86 -3.20
N PRO A 25 -7.80 36.13 -2.93
CA PRO A 25 -7.95 36.72 -1.60
C PRO A 25 -9.38 36.65 -1.05
N ALA A 26 -10.39 36.74 -1.92
CA ALA A 26 -11.80 36.61 -1.53
C ALA A 26 -12.14 35.18 -1.08
N GLN A 27 -11.69 34.17 -1.85
CA GLN A 27 -11.88 32.76 -1.49
C GLN A 27 -11.15 32.38 -0.20
N ARG A 28 -9.96 32.94 0.05
CA ARG A 28 -9.24 32.75 1.32
C ARG A 28 -10.03 33.29 2.51
N VAL A 29 -10.56 34.51 2.42
CA VAL A 29 -11.40 35.10 3.50
C VAL A 29 -12.67 34.28 3.71
N GLU A 30 -13.34 33.86 2.63
CA GLU A 30 -14.54 33.04 2.68
C GLU A 30 -14.27 31.68 3.35
N LEU A 31 -13.20 31.00 2.95
CA LEU A 31 -12.75 29.74 3.57
C LEU A 31 -12.54 29.90 5.08
N LEU A 32 -11.72 30.85 5.50
CA LEU A 32 -11.39 31.03 6.91
C LEU A 32 -12.61 31.41 7.76
N HIS A 33 -13.56 32.16 7.20
CA HIS A 33 -14.82 32.44 7.86
C HIS A 33 -15.71 31.20 7.94
N ALA A 34 -15.83 30.43 6.87
CA ALA A 34 -16.63 29.21 6.83
C ALA A 34 -16.11 28.16 7.83
N VAL A 35 -14.80 27.94 7.89
CA VAL A 35 -14.16 26.99 8.83
C VAL A 35 -14.38 27.43 10.27
N ARG A 36 -14.20 28.72 10.57
CA ARG A 36 -14.46 29.29 11.91
C ARG A 36 -15.91 29.11 12.35
N ASP A 37 -16.86 29.41 11.46
CA ASP A 37 -18.29 29.29 11.77
C ASP A 37 -18.72 27.80 11.90
N ALA A 38 -18.06 26.89 11.18
CA ALA A 38 -18.26 25.44 11.26
C ALA A 38 -17.55 24.75 12.43
N ALA A 39 -16.64 25.42 13.14
CA ALA A 39 -15.87 24.86 14.25
C ALA A 39 -16.71 24.09 15.30
N PRO A 40 -17.90 24.57 15.74
CA PRO A 40 -18.76 23.81 16.65
C PRO A 40 -19.23 22.46 16.08
N ALA A 41 -19.52 22.39 14.77
CA ALA A 41 -19.95 21.15 14.11
C ALA A 41 -18.80 20.14 14.03
N PHE A 42 -17.57 20.61 13.79
CA PHE A 42 -16.39 19.74 13.86
C PHE A 42 -16.10 19.25 15.27
N ARG A 43 -16.28 20.08 16.32
CA ARG A 43 -16.08 19.65 17.71
C ARG A 43 -17.00 18.50 18.12
N THR A 44 -18.28 18.61 17.79
CA THR A 44 -19.27 17.61 18.21
C THR A 44 -19.33 16.41 17.26
N LEU A 45 -18.90 16.58 16.01
CA LEU A 45 -18.77 15.62 14.89
C LEU A 45 -19.79 14.47 14.93
N LEU A 46 -20.73 14.49 14.00
CA LEU A 46 -21.81 13.49 13.89
C LEU A 46 -22.64 13.36 15.19
N SER A 47 -22.71 14.40 16.00
CA SER A 47 -23.59 14.47 17.16
C SER A 47 -24.81 15.30 16.81
N TYR A 48 -25.94 14.62 16.62
CA TYR A 48 -27.20 15.24 16.22
C TYR A 48 -28.18 15.31 17.41
N PRO A 49 -29.16 16.24 17.37
CA PRO A 49 -30.19 16.32 18.39
C PRO A 49 -30.99 15.01 18.46
N VAL A 50 -31.16 14.49 19.68
CA VAL A 50 -31.91 13.24 19.94
C VAL A 50 -33.43 13.49 19.99
N PRO A 51 -34.28 12.44 19.89
CA PRO A 51 -35.73 12.54 20.01
C PRO A 51 -36.15 13.27 21.28
N LYS A 52 -37.19 14.11 21.16
CA LYS A 52 -37.65 14.97 22.27
C LYS A 52 -39.17 14.97 22.32
N ALA A 53 -39.73 14.60 23.48
CA ALA A 53 -41.17 14.41 23.65
C ALA A 53 -42.02 15.64 23.26
N SER A 54 -41.56 16.86 23.54
CA SER A 54 -42.27 18.09 23.12
C SER A 54 -42.34 18.24 21.61
N ASP A 55 -41.26 17.87 20.94
CA ASP A 55 -41.08 18.03 19.51
C ASP A 55 -41.85 16.93 18.77
N ARG A 56 -41.85 15.71 19.34
CA ARG A 56 -42.74 14.61 18.92
C ARG A 56 -44.21 14.99 18.97
N THR A 57 -44.66 15.59 20.08
CA THR A 57 -46.04 16.06 20.23
C THR A 57 -46.40 17.12 19.18
N GLN A 58 -45.44 17.96 18.80
CA GLN A 58 -45.63 18.96 17.75
C GLN A 58 -45.75 18.33 16.35
N VAL A 59 -44.98 17.28 16.04
CA VAL A 59 -45.13 16.55 14.78
C VAL A 59 -46.47 15.81 14.74
N GLU A 60 -46.88 15.19 15.85
CA GLU A 60 -48.18 14.51 15.98
C GLU A 60 -49.38 15.47 15.87
N SER A 61 -49.22 16.74 16.27
CA SER A 61 -50.26 17.76 16.08
C SER A 61 -50.41 18.25 14.64
N LYS A 62 -49.57 17.75 13.71
CA LYS A 62 -49.52 18.07 12.27
C LYS A 62 -49.12 19.51 11.93
N GLU A 63 -48.80 20.35 12.91
CA GLU A 63 -48.37 21.73 12.68
C GLU A 63 -46.96 21.96 13.26
N VAL A 64 -45.96 21.92 12.38
CA VAL A 64 -44.55 21.98 12.76
C VAL A 64 -43.95 23.34 12.42
N ARG A 65 -43.11 23.87 13.32
CA ARG A 65 -42.39 25.13 13.09
C ARG A 65 -40.90 24.85 12.93
N LEU A 66 -40.41 24.95 11.71
CA LEU A 66 -38.98 24.91 11.43
C LEU A 66 -38.34 26.30 11.69
N PRO A 67 -37.07 26.36 12.12
CA PRO A 67 -36.37 27.63 12.32
C PRO A 67 -36.39 28.50 11.06
N GLY A 68 -36.85 29.75 11.18
CA GLY A 68 -36.86 30.71 10.06
C GLY A 68 -37.91 30.45 8.97
N MET A 69 -38.82 29.48 9.16
CA MET A 69 -39.88 29.15 8.22
C MET A 69 -41.28 29.37 8.82
N PRO A 70 -42.32 29.64 8.00
CA PRO A 70 -43.70 29.63 8.47
C PRO A 70 -44.10 28.22 8.94
N PRO A 71 -45.18 28.09 9.75
CA PRO A 71 -45.71 26.80 10.16
C PRO A 71 -46.02 25.91 8.95
N ILE A 72 -45.60 24.66 9.01
CA ILE A 72 -45.79 23.64 7.97
C ILE A 72 -46.86 22.66 8.46
N THR A 73 -47.86 22.43 7.61
CA THR A 73 -48.90 21.43 7.85
C THR A 73 -48.50 20.09 7.24
N LEU A 74 -48.48 19.03 8.04
CA LEU A 74 -48.12 17.67 7.63
C LEU A 74 -49.38 16.81 7.42
N ASP A 75 -49.34 15.88 6.46
CA ASP A 75 -50.36 14.84 6.33
C ASP A 75 -50.05 13.62 7.24
N ASP A 76 -50.97 12.64 7.27
CA ASP A 76 -50.80 11.44 8.11
C ASP A 76 -49.63 10.54 7.66
N THR A 77 -49.21 10.64 6.40
CA THR A 77 -48.07 9.90 5.84
C THR A 77 -46.77 10.55 6.25
N ASP A 78 -46.67 11.88 6.15
CA ASP A 78 -45.50 12.67 6.54
C ASP A 78 -45.23 12.56 8.03
N VAL A 79 -46.27 12.64 8.88
CA VAL A 79 -46.14 12.42 10.33
C VAL A 79 -45.59 11.03 10.61
N ARG A 80 -46.16 9.99 9.98
CA ARG A 80 -45.70 8.60 10.19
C ARG A 80 -44.26 8.40 9.72
N THR A 81 -43.88 9.03 8.62
CA THR A 81 -42.53 8.92 8.05
C THR A 81 -41.51 9.66 8.91
N ALA A 82 -41.85 10.85 9.41
CA ALA A 82 -41.01 11.63 10.32
C ALA A 82 -40.74 10.87 11.63
N LEU A 83 -41.79 10.28 12.23
CA LEU A 83 -41.64 9.48 13.45
C LEU A 83 -40.83 8.20 13.19
N LYS A 84 -41.04 7.53 12.04
CA LYS A 84 -40.23 6.37 11.65
C LYS A 84 -38.74 6.74 11.51
N LEU A 85 -38.42 7.86 10.85
CA LEU A 85 -37.05 8.37 10.72
C LEU A 85 -36.44 8.66 12.09
N SER A 86 -37.20 9.33 12.96
CA SER A 86 -36.77 9.67 14.31
C SER A 86 -36.41 8.44 15.12
N ASP A 87 -37.26 7.41 15.07
CA ASP A 87 -37.07 6.16 15.80
C ASP A 87 -35.89 5.32 15.21
N GLU A 88 -35.73 5.28 13.89
CA GLU A 88 -34.67 4.48 13.23
C GLU A 88 -33.28 5.11 13.19
N LEU A 89 -33.21 6.45 13.20
CA LEU A 89 -31.95 7.22 13.17
C LEU A 89 -31.60 7.79 14.55
N ASN A 90 -32.50 7.65 15.55
CA ASN A 90 -32.43 8.32 16.85
C ASN A 90 -32.19 9.83 16.69
N LEU A 91 -33.00 10.44 15.83
CA LEU A 91 -32.87 11.84 15.41
C LEU A 91 -34.10 12.62 15.87
N ASN A 92 -33.93 13.88 16.26
CA ASN A 92 -35.02 14.75 16.68
C ASN A 92 -36.12 14.86 15.61
N GLU A 93 -37.37 14.88 16.04
CA GLU A 93 -38.53 14.86 15.17
C GLU A 93 -38.62 16.10 14.25
N ILE A 94 -38.21 17.29 14.71
CA ILE A 94 -38.19 18.51 13.90
C ILE A 94 -37.14 18.41 12.79
N GLU A 95 -36.00 17.80 13.10
CA GLU A 95 -34.93 17.56 12.13
C GLU A 95 -35.35 16.55 11.07
N CYS A 96 -36.09 15.51 11.45
CA CYS A 96 -36.69 14.56 10.51
C CYS A 96 -37.67 15.26 9.56
N VAL A 97 -38.48 16.21 10.06
CA VAL A 97 -39.38 17.01 9.22
C VAL A 97 -38.61 17.91 8.27
N ARG A 98 -37.49 18.52 8.69
CA ARG A 98 -36.61 19.28 7.78
C ARG A 98 -36.11 18.40 6.64
N LEU A 99 -35.59 17.21 6.95
CA LEU A 99 -35.11 16.26 5.94
C LEU A 99 -36.22 15.82 4.97
N LEU A 100 -37.46 15.67 5.45
CA LEU A 100 -38.61 15.38 4.58
C LEU A 100 -38.95 16.55 3.66
N VAL A 101 -38.89 17.79 4.16
CA VAL A 101 -39.09 18.99 3.33
C VAL A 101 -38.01 19.09 2.26
N ASP A 102 -36.75 18.83 2.60
CA ASP A 102 -35.63 18.86 1.65
C ASP A 102 -35.71 17.71 0.64
N ALA A 103 -36.07 16.50 1.09
CA ALA A 103 -36.36 15.37 0.22
C ALA A 103 -37.47 15.71 -0.79
N ASN A 104 -38.56 16.33 -0.32
CA ASN A 104 -39.67 16.80 -1.16
C ASN A 104 -39.30 17.97 -2.11
N ARG A 105 -38.21 18.70 -1.86
CA ARG A 105 -37.70 19.72 -2.79
C ARG A 105 -36.83 19.10 -3.89
N GLU A 106 -35.97 18.14 -3.54
CA GLU A 106 -35.13 17.41 -4.51
C GLU A 106 -35.91 16.36 -5.33
N TRP A 107 -37.11 16.03 -4.85
CA TRP A 107 -38.11 15.09 -5.34
C TRP A 107 -38.52 15.16 -6.82
N VAL A 108 -38.20 16.23 -7.57
CA VAL A 108 -38.63 16.41 -8.98
C VAL A 108 -38.17 15.26 -9.90
N LEU A 109 -37.28 14.37 -9.44
CA LEU A 109 -36.65 13.31 -10.23
C LEU A 109 -37.10 11.87 -9.91
N TYR A 110 -37.78 11.58 -8.78
CA TYR A 110 -38.06 10.20 -8.33
C TYR A 110 -39.51 10.01 -7.79
N GLY A 111 -39.97 8.76 -7.70
CA GLY A 111 -41.37 8.39 -7.42
C GLY A 111 -41.97 8.90 -6.10
N ARG A 112 -43.29 8.74 -5.95
CA ARG A 112 -44.09 9.27 -4.83
C ARG A 112 -44.36 8.28 -3.70
N GLU A 113 -43.70 7.12 -3.67
CA GLU A 113 -44.02 6.11 -2.65
C GLU A 113 -43.47 6.54 -1.27
N PRO A 114 -44.22 6.37 -0.16
CA PRO A 114 -43.78 6.79 1.18
C PRO A 114 -42.42 6.21 1.58
N LEU A 115 -42.12 4.99 1.13
CA LEU A 115 -40.84 4.34 1.36
C LEU A 115 -39.68 5.01 0.61
N GLU A 116 -39.92 5.53 -0.60
CA GLU A 116 -38.89 6.23 -1.38
C GLU A 116 -38.55 7.56 -0.73
N ILE A 117 -39.57 8.30 -0.27
CA ILE A 117 -39.38 9.57 0.46
C ILE A 117 -38.59 9.31 1.75
N TYR A 118 -38.93 8.26 2.51
CA TYR A 118 -38.16 7.82 3.67
C TYR A 118 -36.68 7.57 3.31
N ARG A 119 -36.43 6.77 2.27
CA ARG A 119 -35.07 6.39 1.86
C ARG A 119 -34.26 7.59 1.36
N LEU A 120 -34.90 8.54 0.70
CA LEU A 120 -34.27 9.78 0.26
C LEU A 120 -33.94 10.68 1.46
N ALA A 121 -34.87 10.90 2.38
CA ALA A 121 -34.63 11.70 3.58
C ALA A 121 -33.52 11.12 4.46
N ALA A 122 -33.51 9.80 4.67
CA ALA A 122 -32.40 9.12 5.34
C ALA A 122 -31.09 9.25 4.56
N GLY A 123 -31.15 9.17 3.23
CA GLY A 123 -30.03 9.40 2.33
C GLY A 123 -29.41 10.79 2.45
N LEU A 124 -30.24 11.83 2.49
CA LEU A 124 -29.81 13.22 2.71
C LEU A 124 -29.06 13.37 4.04
N TRP A 125 -29.55 12.74 5.10
CA TRP A 125 -28.87 12.76 6.40
C TRP A 125 -27.47 12.12 6.34
N TYR A 126 -27.34 10.97 5.69
CA TYR A 126 -26.04 10.33 5.46
C TYR A 126 -25.12 11.17 4.57
N MET A 127 -25.67 11.90 3.61
CA MET A 127 -24.87 12.81 2.81
C MET A 127 -24.35 13.99 3.60
N GLU A 128 -25.18 14.64 4.43
CA GLU A 128 -24.74 15.74 5.28
C GLU A 128 -23.59 15.31 6.22
N ARG A 129 -23.68 14.09 6.76
CA ARG A 129 -22.60 13.47 7.54
C ARG A 129 -21.32 13.31 6.71
N ARG A 130 -21.43 12.70 5.53
CA ARG A 130 -20.30 12.49 4.61
C ARG A 130 -19.66 13.81 4.22
N ASP A 131 -20.45 14.82 3.87
CA ASP A 131 -19.96 16.11 3.41
C ASP A 131 -19.19 16.82 4.55
N LEU A 132 -19.65 16.70 5.79
CA LEU A 132 -18.93 17.20 6.98
C LEU A 132 -17.61 16.45 7.22
N ILE A 133 -17.59 15.11 7.09
CA ILE A 133 -16.36 14.31 7.23
C ILE A 133 -15.37 14.65 6.10
N THR A 134 -15.87 14.83 4.88
CA THR A 134 -15.04 15.17 3.70
C THR A 134 -14.44 16.56 3.85
N ALA A 135 -15.22 17.54 4.33
CA ALA A 135 -14.73 18.87 4.67
C ALA A 135 -13.60 18.80 5.70
N LEU A 136 -13.78 18.01 6.76
CA LEU A 136 -12.72 17.78 7.74
C LEU A 136 -11.49 17.10 7.14
N TYR A 137 -11.68 16.07 6.30
CA TYR A 137 -10.59 15.37 5.62
C TYR A 137 -9.76 16.34 4.78
N ILE A 138 -10.38 17.17 3.93
CA ILE A 138 -9.66 18.11 3.06
C ILE A 138 -8.87 19.12 3.91
N LEU A 139 -9.46 19.64 4.99
CA LEU A 139 -8.78 20.55 5.90
C LEU A 139 -7.55 19.90 6.55
N LEU A 140 -7.70 18.70 7.12
CA LEU A 140 -6.58 17.97 7.73
C LEU A 140 -5.50 17.64 6.69
N ARG A 141 -5.91 17.20 5.50
CA ARG A 141 -5.03 16.85 4.39
C ARG A 141 -4.21 18.05 3.91
N SER A 142 -4.81 19.24 3.86
CA SER A 142 -4.12 20.49 3.45
C SER A 142 -3.03 20.94 4.40
N VAL A 143 -3.15 20.62 5.70
CA VAL A 143 -2.14 20.93 6.72
C VAL A 143 -1.12 19.81 6.87
N ALA A 144 -1.56 18.56 6.79
CA ALA A 144 -0.72 17.40 7.03
C ALA A 144 0.20 17.04 5.86
N LEU A 145 -0.19 17.36 4.63
CA LEU A 145 0.54 17.01 3.41
C LEU A 145 0.95 18.29 2.67
N ASP A 146 2.19 18.34 2.19
CA ASP A 146 2.67 19.44 1.35
C ASP A 146 2.05 19.33 -0.05
N GLN A 147 1.02 20.14 -0.29
CA GLN A 147 0.27 20.19 -1.55
C GLN A 147 0.70 21.35 -2.45
N GLY A 148 1.82 22.03 -2.13
CA GLY A 148 2.22 23.25 -2.84
C GLY A 148 1.28 24.44 -2.62
N LEU A 149 0.53 24.44 -1.51
CA LEU A 149 -0.27 25.58 -1.07
C LEU A 149 0.63 26.69 -0.51
N ASP A 150 0.09 27.91 -0.49
CA ASP A 150 0.75 29.06 0.14
C ASP A 150 1.00 28.80 1.64
N ALA A 151 2.23 29.03 2.10
CA ALA A 151 2.64 28.72 3.47
C ALA A 151 1.85 29.51 4.53
N ASP A 152 1.52 30.78 4.24
CA ASP A 152 0.73 31.60 5.14
C ASP A 152 -0.71 31.06 5.27
N LEU A 153 -1.30 30.62 4.15
CA LEU A 153 -2.62 29.99 4.18
C LEU A 153 -2.62 28.68 4.97
N MET A 154 -1.61 27.83 4.79
CA MET A 154 -1.49 26.58 5.56
C MET A 154 -1.39 26.87 7.06
N SER A 155 -0.58 27.86 7.46
CA SER A 155 -0.47 28.29 8.86
C SER A 155 -1.81 28.80 9.41
N GLU A 156 -2.56 29.59 8.65
CA GLU A 156 -3.88 30.10 9.07
C GLU A 156 -4.92 28.97 9.25
N ILE A 157 -4.88 27.95 8.39
CA ILE A 157 -5.75 26.77 8.52
C ILE A 157 -5.33 25.95 9.75
N GLU A 158 -4.03 25.73 9.95
CA GLU A 158 -3.49 25.04 11.13
C GLU A 158 -3.92 25.73 12.42
N ASP A 159 -3.86 27.07 12.49
CA ASP A 159 -4.30 27.87 13.63
C ASP A 159 -5.80 27.69 13.96
N GLN A 160 -6.65 27.40 12.96
CA GLN A 160 -8.06 27.10 13.18
C GLN A 160 -8.34 25.64 13.57
N ILE A 161 -7.53 24.69 13.07
CA ILE A 161 -7.69 23.27 13.38
C ILE A 161 -7.14 22.93 14.76
N GLN A 162 -6.05 23.55 15.18
CA GLN A 162 -5.36 23.23 16.44
C GLN A 162 -6.28 23.33 17.69
N PRO A 163 -7.14 24.35 17.84
CA PRO A 163 -8.15 24.41 18.90
C PRO A 163 -9.11 23.21 18.90
N LEU A 164 -9.51 22.71 17.73
CA LEU A 164 -10.41 21.55 17.63
C LEU A 164 -9.79 20.30 18.28
N PHE A 165 -8.48 20.11 18.10
CA PHE A 165 -7.77 19.03 18.78
C PHE A 165 -7.59 19.27 20.28
N ASN A 166 -7.51 20.52 20.74
CA ASN A 166 -7.51 20.81 22.18
C ASN A 166 -8.88 20.48 22.81
N ASP A 167 -9.95 20.65 22.03
CA ASP A 167 -11.32 20.37 22.43
C ASP A 167 -11.72 18.89 22.28
N GLY A 168 -10.78 18.00 21.93
CA GLY A 168 -11.00 16.55 21.90
C GLY A 168 -11.49 15.96 20.57
N LEU A 169 -11.35 16.69 19.44
CA LEU A 169 -11.73 16.20 18.11
C LEU A 169 -11.16 14.81 17.79
N ARG A 170 -9.88 14.56 18.08
CA ARG A 170 -9.25 13.27 17.79
C ARG A 170 -9.90 12.13 18.59
N GLN A 171 -10.13 12.33 19.88
CA GLN A 171 -10.86 11.36 20.70
C GLN A 171 -12.27 11.11 20.16
N ARG A 172 -12.97 12.16 19.67
CA ARG A 172 -14.28 12.00 19.04
C ARG A 172 -14.20 11.15 17.78
N ILE A 173 -13.22 11.37 16.90
CA ILE A 173 -12.98 10.53 15.70
C ILE A 173 -12.73 9.07 16.10
N ILE A 174 -11.84 8.82 17.07
CA ILE A 174 -11.53 7.47 17.60
C ILE A 174 -12.80 6.76 18.06
N THR A 175 -13.62 7.47 18.84
CA THR A 175 -14.91 6.97 19.32
C THR A 175 -15.85 6.62 18.17
N LEU A 176 -15.99 7.49 17.17
CA LEU A 176 -16.87 7.26 16.02
C LEU A 176 -16.45 6.07 15.16
N VAL A 177 -15.15 5.86 14.92
CA VAL A 177 -14.64 4.68 14.17
C VAL A 177 -15.09 3.37 14.83
N LYS A 178 -15.22 3.36 16.17
CA LYS A 178 -15.71 2.22 16.95
C LYS A 178 -17.24 2.15 17.00
N GLU A 179 -17.91 3.26 17.32
CA GLU A 179 -19.37 3.30 17.56
C GLU A 179 -20.18 3.05 16.29
N LEU A 180 -19.72 3.57 15.14
CA LEU A 180 -20.45 3.42 13.88
C LEU A 180 -20.54 1.96 13.41
N ASN A 181 -19.68 1.06 13.90
CA ASN A 181 -19.76 -0.37 13.58
C ASN A 181 -20.86 -1.12 14.36
N ARG A 182 -21.51 -0.47 15.33
CA ARG A 182 -22.52 -1.13 16.17
C ARG A 182 -23.89 -1.13 15.48
N GLU A 183 -24.73 -2.09 15.86
CA GLU A 183 -26.16 -2.16 15.50
C GLU A 183 -26.98 -1.12 16.27
N GLU A 184 -26.58 0.14 16.16
CA GLU A 184 -27.23 1.29 16.80
C GLU A 184 -27.79 2.24 15.72
N PRO A 185 -28.81 3.06 16.04
CA PRO A 185 -29.42 4.00 15.08
C PRO A 185 -28.42 4.93 14.38
N ALA A 186 -27.37 5.38 15.09
CA ALA A 186 -26.33 6.23 14.49
C ALA A 186 -25.34 5.47 13.59
N GLY A 187 -25.24 4.14 13.76
CA GLY A 187 -24.36 3.22 13.02
C GLY A 187 -25.10 2.41 11.97
N ILE A 188 -24.90 1.09 11.98
CA ILE A 188 -25.42 0.15 10.96
C ILE A 188 -26.96 0.03 11.01
N GLY A 189 -27.58 0.45 12.10
CA GLY A 189 -29.01 0.27 12.36
C GLY A 189 -29.31 -1.11 12.96
N SER A 190 -30.51 -1.24 13.51
CA SER A 190 -30.99 -2.52 14.05
C SER A 190 -31.31 -3.50 12.90
N PRO A 191 -31.39 -4.82 13.15
CA PRO A 191 -31.81 -5.79 12.13
C PRO A 191 -33.20 -5.52 11.51
N SER A 192 -34.05 -4.77 12.23
CA SER A 192 -35.37 -4.30 11.78
C SER A 192 -35.35 -2.97 11.04
N SER A 193 -34.23 -2.24 11.05
CA SER A 193 -34.10 -0.96 10.36
C SER A 193 -34.06 -1.14 8.84
N GLU A 194 -34.42 -0.08 8.11
CA GLU A 194 -34.38 -0.11 6.65
C GLU A 194 -32.94 -0.35 6.15
N ARG A 195 -32.76 -1.42 5.37
CA ARG A 195 -31.43 -1.88 4.90
C ARG A 195 -30.83 -0.99 3.82
N TYR A 196 -31.68 -0.32 3.05
CA TYR A 196 -31.28 0.46 1.90
C TYR A 196 -31.81 1.88 1.99
N VAL A 197 -31.00 2.84 1.56
CA VAL A 197 -31.34 4.26 1.42
C VAL A 197 -31.08 4.71 -0.02
N LEU A 198 -31.54 5.89 -0.40
CA LEU A 198 -31.28 6.47 -1.72
C LEU A 198 -30.12 7.47 -1.62
N ASP A 199 -29.15 7.42 -2.54
CA ASP A 199 -28.20 8.52 -2.69
C ASP A 199 -28.87 9.73 -3.40
N PHE A 200 -28.17 10.87 -3.49
CA PHE A 200 -28.68 12.06 -4.18
C PHE A 200 -28.97 11.88 -5.68
N ARG A 201 -28.44 10.81 -6.28
CA ARG A 201 -28.72 10.42 -7.67
C ARG A 201 -29.85 9.41 -7.74
N GLY A 202 -30.58 9.19 -6.65
CA GLY A 202 -31.67 8.23 -6.56
C GLY A 202 -31.23 6.77 -6.70
N ALA A 203 -29.94 6.47 -6.54
CA ALA A 203 -29.46 5.09 -6.56
C ALA A 203 -29.68 4.43 -5.19
N LEU A 204 -30.14 3.18 -5.21
CA LEU A 204 -30.33 2.40 -3.99
C LEU A 204 -28.97 1.93 -3.45
N VAL A 205 -28.65 2.28 -2.21
CA VAL A 205 -27.38 1.95 -1.55
C VAL A 205 -27.64 1.29 -0.21
N GLU A 206 -26.84 0.28 0.13
CA GLU A 206 -26.93 -0.39 1.43
C GLU A 206 -26.43 0.52 2.56
N ARG A 207 -27.21 0.64 3.63
CA ARG A 207 -26.88 1.45 4.82
C ARG A 207 -25.53 1.07 5.42
N ARG A 208 -25.25 -0.24 5.54
CA ARG A 208 -23.97 -0.74 6.06
C ARG A 208 -22.79 -0.27 5.21
N ALA A 209 -22.92 -0.27 3.88
CA ALA A 209 -21.85 0.18 2.99
C ALA A 209 -21.55 1.67 3.14
N ILE A 210 -22.58 2.50 3.36
CA ILE A 210 -22.42 3.94 3.64
C ILE A 210 -21.66 4.15 4.95
N VAL A 211 -22.09 3.47 6.02
CA VAL A 211 -21.47 3.60 7.35
C VAL A 211 -20.03 3.10 7.34
N SER A 212 -19.73 2.00 6.63
CA SER A 212 -18.35 1.54 6.43
C SER A 212 -17.49 2.57 5.70
N ARG A 213 -18.03 3.29 4.71
CA ARG A 213 -17.31 4.38 4.03
C ARG A 213 -17.08 5.60 4.93
N GLU A 214 -18.05 5.96 5.78
CA GLU A 214 -17.85 7.02 6.77
C GLU A 214 -16.75 6.65 7.77
N ARG A 215 -16.73 5.39 8.24
CA ARG A 215 -15.65 4.87 9.10
C ARG A 215 -14.30 4.92 8.40
N LEU A 216 -14.24 4.59 7.10
CA LEU A 216 -13.02 4.71 6.30
C LEU A 216 -12.53 6.16 6.25
N SER A 217 -13.37 7.11 5.86
CA SER A 217 -13.00 8.53 5.83
C SER A 217 -12.58 9.06 7.21
N LEU A 218 -13.24 8.63 8.29
CA LEU A 218 -12.83 8.96 9.66
C LEU A 218 -11.46 8.35 10.02
N SER A 219 -11.15 7.13 9.57
CA SER A 219 -9.84 6.51 9.78
C SER A 219 -8.73 7.25 9.03
N HIS A 220 -9.02 7.78 7.84
CA HIS A 220 -8.10 8.65 7.10
C HIS A 220 -7.87 9.98 7.82
N CYS A 221 -8.95 10.65 8.29
CA CYS A 221 -8.85 11.83 9.14
C CYS A 221 -8.00 11.56 10.39
N LEU A 222 -8.19 10.41 11.02
CA LEU A 222 -7.40 9.99 12.18
C LEU A 222 -5.92 9.89 11.82
N ALA A 223 -5.57 9.16 10.75
CA ALA A 223 -4.18 9.01 10.30
C ALA A 223 -3.51 10.36 9.99
N LEU A 224 -4.18 11.27 9.28
CA LEU A 224 -3.68 12.62 9.00
C LEU A 224 -3.50 13.43 10.29
N SER A 225 -4.40 13.27 11.26
CA SER A 225 -4.33 14.00 12.53
C SER A 225 -3.06 13.69 13.34
N ALA A 226 -2.42 12.53 13.12
CA ALA A 226 -1.15 12.17 13.77
C ALA A 226 0.00 13.10 13.37
N LEU A 227 -0.08 13.73 12.19
CA LEU A 227 0.97 14.59 11.64
C LEU A 227 0.88 16.04 12.12
N ILE A 228 -0.32 16.47 12.51
CA ILE A 228 -0.61 17.87 12.85
C ILE A 228 -0.31 18.14 14.32
N LYS A 229 -0.79 17.27 15.23
CA LYS A 229 -0.63 17.44 16.67
C LYS A 229 -0.12 16.16 17.31
N LEU A 230 0.73 16.30 18.33
CA LEU A 230 1.17 15.16 19.14
C LEU A 230 -0.03 14.37 19.69
N THR A 231 0.13 13.06 19.69
CA THR A 231 -0.87 12.12 20.21
C THR A 231 -0.69 11.95 21.70
N SER A 232 -1.78 11.78 22.44
CA SER A 232 -1.72 11.48 23.87
C SER A 232 -1.57 9.97 24.15
N PRO A 233 -0.99 9.58 25.29
CA PRO A 233 -0.89 8.17 25.72
C PRO A 233 -2.22 7.41 25.70
N LYS A 234 -3.33 8.08 26.04
CA LYS A 234 -4.67 7.49 26.03
C LYS A 234 -5.14 7.20 24.60
N GLU A 235 -5.00 8.17 23.69
CA GLU A 235 -5.38 8.01 22.28
C GLU A 235 -4.62 6.85 21.62
N VAL A 236 -3.33 6.70 21.91
CA VAL A 236 -2.52 5.58 21.40
C VAL A 236 -3.08 4.23 21.88
N LYS A 237 -3.41 4.10 23.17
CA LYS A 237 -4.00 2.86 23.73
C LYS A 237 -5.38 2.57 23.16
N ASP A 238 -6.23 3.58 23.02
CA ASP A 238 -7.57 3.44 22.46
C ASP A 238 -7.51 2.98 21.00
N VAL A 239 -6.67 3.61 20.16
CA VAL A 239 -6.48 3.20 18.76
C VAL A 239 -5.87 1.82 18.65
N PHE A 240 -4.90 1.47 19.50
CA PHE A 240 -4.35 0.11 19.51
C PHE A 240 -5.40 -0.93 19.87
N SER A 241 -6.30 -0.64 20.80
CA SER A 241 -7.43 -1.54 21.10
C SER A 241 -8.36 -1.70 19.90
N ILE A 242 -8.73 -0.60 19.23
CA ILE A 242 -9.64 -0.64 18.08
C ILE A 242 -8.99 -1.33 16.88
N LEU A 243 -7.68 -1.17 16.68
CA LEU A 243 -6.93 -1.89 15.65
C LEU A 243 -7.06 -3.40 15.84
N LYS A 244 -6.93 -3.89 17.08
CA LYS A 244 -7.08 -5.32 17.40
C LYS A 244 -8.51 -5.81 17.15
N ASP A 245 -9.51 -5.00 17.53
CA ASP A 245 -10.92 -5.31 17.29
C ASP A 245 -11.20 -5.40 15.77
N CYS A 246 -10.74 -4.42 14.99
CA CYS A 246 -10.93 -4.40 13.52
C CYS A 246 -10.14 -5.53 12.82
N ALA A 247 -8.91 -5.81 13.27
CA ALA A 247 -8.11 -6.91 12.74
C ALA A 247 -8.74 -8.30 13.02
N ALA A 248 -9.52 -8.43 14.10
CA ALA A 248 -10.26 -9.65 14.39
C ALA A 248 -11.44 -9.87 13.42
N GLU A 249 -12.06 -8.77 12.98
CA GLU A 249 -13.23 -8.76 12.10
C GLU A 249 -12.85 -8.69 10.61
N ALA A 250 -11.62 -8.27 10.29
CA ALA A 250 -11.14 -8.06 8.94
C ALA A 250 -11.21 -9.34 8.10
N ASN A 251 -12.20 -9.41 7.22
CA ASN A 251 -12.27 -10.43 6.20
C ASN A 251 -11.38 -10.02 5.02
N GLN A 252 -10.53 -10.93 4.55
CA GLN A 252 -9.64 -10.66 3.40
C GLN A 252 -10.40 -10.23 2.13
N ASN A 253 -11.69 -10.59 2.03
CA ASN A 253 -12.55 -10.22 0.91
C ASN A 253 -13.20 -8.82 1.02
N SER A 254 -13.06 -8.14 2.16
CA SER A 254 -13.69 -6.85 2.43
C SER A 254 -12.66 -5.72 2.38
N SER A 255 -12.53 -5.12 1.19
CA SER A 255 -11.53 -4.06 0.95
C SER A 255 -11.64 -2.89 1.94
N VAL A 256 -12.87 -2.45 2.24
CA VAL A 256 -13.10 -1.28 3.11
C VAL A 256 -12.74 -1.56 4.57
N GLU A 257 -13.05 -2.76 5.09
CA GLU A 257 -12.69 -3.14 6.46
C GLU A 257 -11.16 -3.24 6.63
N LEU A 258 -10.46 -3.74 5.61
CA LEU A 258 -9.00 -3.73 5.58
C LEU A 258 -8.44 -2.30 5.53
N GLN A 259 -8.99 -1.42 4.69
CA GLN A 259 -8.55 -0.02 4.60
C GLN A 259 -8.73 0.73 5.94
N ILE A 260 -9.85 0.52 6.64
CA ILE A 260 -10.05 1.06 8.01
C ILE A 260 -8.95 0.55 8.95
N THR A 261 -8.65 -0.74 8.89
CA THR A 261 -7.61 -1.37 9.71
C THR A 261 -6.23 -0.79 9.39
N TYR A 262 -5.94 -0.51 8.12
CA TYR A 262 -4.71 0.16 7.69
C TYR A 262 -4.63 1.60 8.19
N GLY A 263 -5.73 2.36 8.17
CA GLY A 263 -5.76 3.70 8.75
C GLY A 263 -5.43 3.74 10.24
N LEU A 264 -5.92 2.78 11.01
CA LEU A 264 -5.58 2.64 12.44
C LEU A 264 -4.12 2.21 12.64
N LEU A 265 -3.61 1.29 11.81
CA LEU A 265 -2.22 0.87 11.84
C LEU A 265 -1.27 2.04 11.55
N PHE A 266 -1.51 2.75 10.47
CA PHE A 266 -0.65 3.84 10.02
C PHE A 266 -0.79 5.10 10.86
N PHE A 267 -1.92 5.31 11.54
CA PHE A 267 -1.99 6.27 12.64
C PHE A 267 -0.91 5.97 13.70
N LEU A 268 -0.85 4.75 14.21
CA LEU A 268 0.13 4.36 15.23
C LEU A 268 1.57 4.46 14.72
N VAL A 269 1.84 3.97 13.50
CA VAL A 269 3.16 4.08 12.87
C VAL A 269 3.57 5.56 12.73
N ALA A 270 2.68 6.40 12.21
CA ALA A 270 2.95 7.82 12.02
C ALA A 270 3.18 8.54 13.36
N THR A 271 2.37 8.24 14.39
CA THR A 271 2.54 8.78 15.74
C THR A 271 3.93 8.46 16.30
N PHE A 272 4.34 7.19 16.27
CA PHE A 272 5.62 6.76 16.85
C PHE A 272 6.83 7.32 16.10
N ILE A 273 6.78 7.32 14.77
CA ILE A 273 7.89 7.81 13.94
C ILE A 273 7.98 9.34 13.97
N SER A 274 6.86 10.05 13.92
CA SER A 274 6.88 11.53 14.00
C SER A 274 7.39 12.00 15.36
N ASP A 275 6.95 11.37 16.45
CA ASP A 275 7.43 11.70 17.80
C ASP A 275 8.92 11.40 17.95
N ALA A 276 9.38 10.25 17.45
CA ALA A 276 10.80 9.86 17.51
C ALA A 276 11.74 10.76 16.70
N LEU A 277 11.26 11.32 15.57
CA LEU A 277 12.02 12.22 14.71
C LEU A 277 11.89 13.70 15.11
N SER A 278 10.95 14.03 16.01
CA SER A 278 10.77 15.41 16.46
C SER A 278 11.95 15.88 17.31
N THR A 279 12.74 16.82 16.79
CA THR A 279 13.94 17.36 17.46
C THR A 279 13.63 18.53 18.41
N SER A 280 12.36 18.95 18.52
CA SER A 280 11.98 20.12 19.30
C SER A 280 11.97 19.81 20.80
N LEU A 281 12.96 20.33 21.52
CA LEU A 281 13.04 20.30 22.99
C LEU A 281 11.79 20.87 23.70
N GLU A 282 10.96 21.66 23.01
CA GLU A 282 9.84 22.41 23.60
C GLU A 282 8.50 21.64 23.64
N LYS A 283 8.33 20.59 22.83
CA LYS A 283 7.13 19.74 22.87
C LYS A 283 7.51 18.43 23.55
N ALA A 284 7.13 18.28 24.81
CA ALA A 284 7.28 17.05 25.58
C ALA A 284 6.84 15.84 24.72
N SER A 285 7.80 15.00 24.32
CA SER A 285 7.53 13.78 23.55
C SER A 285 6.61 12.84 24.34
N LEU A 286 5.94 11.91 23.63
CA LEU A 286 5.14 10.83 24.24
C LEU A 286 5.91 10.02 25.30
N SER A 287 7.23 10.09 25.22
CA SER A 287 8.18 9.13 25.76
C SER A 287 9.12 9.75 26.81
N SER A 288 9.47 11.03 26.71
CA SER A 288 10.35 11.71 27.66
C SER A 288 9.67 12.11 28.98
N SER A 289 8.34 12.06 29.05
CA SER A 289 7.58 12.61 30.18
C SER A 289 6.83 11.57 31.03
N ASP A 290 6.55 10.37 30.49
CA ASP A 290 5.72 9.36 31.17
C ASP A 290 6.32 7.94 31.10
N SER A 291 7.17 7.62 32.08
CA SER A 291 7.72 6.28 32.26
C SER A 291 6.67 5.19 32.55
N SER A 292 5.45 5.58 32.99
CA SER A 292 4.35 4.64 33.21
C SER A 292 3.76 4.20 31.88
N PHE A 293 3.48 5.15 30.99
CA PHE A 293 2.97 4.85 29.65
C PHE A 293 3.88 3.90 28.89
N ARG A 294 5.20 4.18 28.85
CA ARG A 294 6.18 3.32 28.18
C ARG A 294 6.09 1.87 28.66
N ARG A 295 6.04 1.65 29.98
CA ARG A 295 5.96 0.31 30.57
C ARG A 295 4.65 -0.39 30.24
N GLU A 296 3.53 0.29 30.46
CA GLU A 296 2.19 -0.27 30.23
C GLU A 296 1.96 -0.60 28.75
N PHE A 297 2.42 0.28 27.84
CA PHE A 297 2.27 0.05 26.41
C PHE A 297 3.23 -1.03 25.90
N HIS A 298 4.47 -1.09 26.40
CA HIS A 298 5.38 -2.19 26.09
C HIS A 298 4.78 -3.54 26.52
N GLU A 299 4.24 -3.65 27.73
CA GLU A 299 3.53 -4.86 28.18
C GLU A 299 2.35 -5.21 27.28
N LEU A 300 1.61 -4.21 26.79
CA LEU A 300 0.45 -4.41 25.91
C LEU A 300 0.85 -4.97 24.54
N VAL A 301 1.92 -4.45 23.94
CA VAL A 301 2.43 -4.88 22.62
C VAL A 301 3.17 -6.21 22.69
N MET A 302 3.74 -6.56 23.85
CA MET A 302 4.43 -7.83 24.06
C MET A 302 3.49 -9.02 24.33
N ARG A 303 2.22 -8.76 24.64
CA ARG A 303 1.21 -9.83 24.77
C ARG A 303 0.94 -10.48 23.41
N THR A 304 1.34 -11.74 23.27
CA THR A 304 1.03 -12.58 22.11
C THR A 304 -0.35 -13.22 22.27
N GLY A 305 -1.22 -13.01 21.29
CA GLY A 305 -2.51 -13.68 21.13
C GLY A 305 -2.45 -14.87 20.18
N ASN A 306 -3.57 -15.59 20.08
CA ASN A 306 -3.70 -16.78 19.23
C ASN A 306 -4.16 -16.47 17.79
N ASN A 307 -4.73 -15.27 17.54
CA ASN A 307 -5.22 -14.90 16.22
C ASN A 307 -4.07 -14.34 15.38
N MET A 308 -3.68 -15.08 14.34
CA MET A 308 -2.54 -14.76 13.47
C MET A 308 -2.71 -13.42 12.72
N THR A 309 -3.93 -13.06 12.33
CA THR A 309 -4.21 -11.77 11.67
C THR A 309 -3.95 -10.62 12.63
N ILE A 310 -4.49 -10.70 13.85
CA ILE A 310 -4.28 -9.69 14.90
C ILE A 310 -2.78 -9.61 15.23
N GLU A 311 -2.12 -10.75 15.41
CA GLU A 311 -0.68 -10.79 15.71
C GLU A 311 0.17 -10.18 14.59
N GLY A 312 -0.21 -10.35 13.33
CA GLY A 312 0.46 -9.70 12.20
C GLY A 312 0.39 -8.17 12.30
N PHE A 313 -0.80 -7.60 12.52
CA PHE A 313 -0.97 -6.14 12.70
C PHE A 313 -0.22 -5.63 13.94
N VAL A 314 -0.33 -6.35 15.06
CA VAL A 314 0.42 -6.02 16.29
C VAL A 314 1.93 -6.14 16.04
N GLY A 315 2.37 -7.06 15.19
CA GLY A 315 3.76 -7.22 14.76
C GLY A 315 4.33 -5.97 14.07
N VAL A 316 3.53 -5.29 13.25
CA VAL A 316 3.92 -4.01 12.63
C VAL A 316 3.93 -2.87 13.65
N VAL A 317 2.94 -2.81 14.55
CA VAL A 317 2.96 -1.83 15.65
C VAL A 317 4.18 -2.04 16.55
N ARG A 318 4.56 -3.29 16.82
CA ARG A 318 5.75 -3.67 17.59
C ARG A 318 7.03 -3.21 16.89
N LEU A 319 7.10 -3.32 15.57
CA LEU A 319 8.20 -2.78 14.78
C LEU A 319 8.30 -1.26 14.95
N ALA A 320 7.21 -0.52 14.76
CA ALA A 320 7.20 0.94 14.95
C ALA A 320 7.53 1.36 16.39
N TRP A 321 7.00 0.64 17.38
CA TRP A 321 7.31 0.86 18.79
C TRP A 321 8.79 0.60 19.10
N SER A 322 9.38 -0.46 18.54
CA SER A 322 10.80 -0.77 18.74
C SER A 322 11.72 0.32 18.17
N VAL A 323 11.40 0.85 17.00
CA VAL A 323 12.12 1.98 16.38
C VAL A 323 11.98 3.24 17.22
N HIS A 324 10.77 3.50 17.72
CA HIS A 324 10.53 4.63 18.62
C HIS A 324 11.36 4.52 19.91
N LEU A 325 11.42 3.35 20.54
CA LEU A 325 12.28 3.11 21.70
C LEU A 325 13.77 3.31 21.37
N MET A 326 14.25 2.81 20.22
CA MET A 326 15.64 2.99 19.79
C MET A 326 16.04 4.46 19.65
N LEU A 327 15.15 5.29 19.09
CA LEU A 327 15.44 6.70 18.83
C LEU A 327 15.24 7.60 20.06
N THR A 328 14.41 7.19 21.01
CA THR A 328 14.06 7.98 22.21
C THR A 328 14.68 7.45 23.50
N GLN A 329 15.57 6.45 23.42
CA GLN A 329 16.27 5.86 24.56
C GLN A 329 17.35 6.82 25.12
N ASP A 330 17.47 6.84 26.45
CA ASP A 330 18.67 7.35 27.12
C ASP A 330 19.74 6.23 27.12
N ARG A 331 20.90 6.49 26.50
CA ARG A 331 21.98 5.50 26.30
C ARG A 331 22.50 4.85 27.59
N SER A 332 22.13 5.38 28.74
CA SER A 332 22.51 4.89 30.06
C SER A 332 21.59 3.80 30.65
N ASN A 333 20.40 3.54 30.08
CA ASN A 333 19.40 2.65 30.67
C ASN A 333 19.44 1.22 30.09
N SER A 334 19.94 0.25 30.87
CA SER A 334 20.08 -1.16 30.45
C SER A 334 18.75 -1.89 30.25
N ARG A 335 17.68 -1.48 30.93
CA ARG A 335 16.36 -2.10 30.81
C ARG A 335 15.73 -1.82 29.45
N GLU A 336 15.85 -0.58 28.95
CA GLU A 336 15.31 -0.17 27.65
C GLU A 336 15.96 -0.98 26.51
N THR A 337 17.27 -1.25 26.61
CA THR A 337 17.95 -2.13 25.66
C THR A 337 17.36 -3.55 25.65
N SER A 338 17.06 -4.12 26.83
CA SER A 338 16.41 -5.44 26.93
C SER A 338 15.01 -5.46 26.31
N ASP A 339 14.23 -4.40 26.54
CA ASP A 339 12.87 -4.26 26.01
C ASP A 339 12.89 -4.12 24.47
N ILE A 340 13.90 -3.45 23.90
CA ILE A 340 14.12 -3.39 22.45
C ILE A 340 14.44 -4.78 21.89
N TRP A 341 15.39 -5.50 22.51
CA TRP A 341 15.78 -6.84 22.05
C TRP A 341 14.64 -7.85 22.10
N SER A 342 13.80 -7.79 23.14
CA SER A 342 12.63 -8.67 23.24
C SER A 342 11.60 -8.39 22.13
N CYS A 343 11.37 -7.11 21.78
CA CYS A 343 10.55 -6.75 20.62
C CYS A 343 11.12 -7.34 19.33
N LEU A 344 12.42 -7.14 19.10
CA LEU A 344 13.13 -7.61 17.90
C LEU A 344 13.07 -9.13 17.74
N GLU A 345 13.18 -9.89 18.83
CA GLU A 345 13.06 -11.34 18.80
C GLU A 345 11.67 -11.77 18.32
N ILE A 346 10.60 -11.17 18.85
CA ILE A 346 9.23 -11.49 18.43
C ILE A 346 8.97 -11.05 16.98
N ILE A 347 9.42 -9.86 16.58
CA ILE A 347 9.28 -9.33 15.22
C ILE A 347 9.91 -10.31 14.20
N CYS A 348 11.12 -10.79 14.48
CA CYS A 348 11.81 -11.74 13.60
C CYS A 348 11.12 -13.10 13.63
N ARG A 349 10.77 -13.61 14.81
CA ARG A 349 10.10 -14.92 14.96
C ARG A 349 8.73 -14.97 14.26
N GLN A 350 7.96 -13.88 14.29
CA GLN A 350 6.66 -13.77 13.63
C GLN A 350 6.76 -13.28 12.18
N ASN A 351 7.98 -12.99 11.69
CA ASN A 351 8.24 -12.42 10.38
C ASN A 351 7.32 -11.22 10.04
N SER A 352 7.28 -10.21 10.91
CA SER A 352 6.43 -9.02 10.70
C SER A 352 6.75 -8.28 9.39
N PHE A 353 7.95 -8.45 8.84
CA PHE A 353 8.35 -7.86 7.56
C PHE A 353 7.55 -8.46 6.39
N GLU A 354 7.38 -9.79 6.38
CA GLU A 354 6.55 -10.47 5.40
C GLU A 354 5.09 -10.10 5.55
N PHE A 355 4.58 -10.04 6.79
CA PHE A 355 3.20 -9.61 7.02
C PHE A 355 2.94 -8.20 6.48
N LEU A 356 3.82 -7.23 6.79
CA LEU A 356 3.70 -5.87 6.28
C LEU A 356 3.72 -5.85 4.75
N ARG A 357 4.58 -6.64 4.10
CA ARG A 357 4.64 -6.71 2.65
C ARG A 357 3.42 -7.38 2.02
N GLU A 358 3.12 -8.62 2.40
CA GLU A 358 2.14 -9.46 1.72
C GLU A 358 0.70 -9.17 2.15
N GLN A 359 0.47 -8.91 3.44
CA GLN A 359 -0.88 -8.76 4.02
C GLN A 359 -1.31 -7.28 4.17
N VAL A 360 -0.39 -6.33 3.91
CA VAL A 360 -0.69 -4.89 3.89
C VAL A 360 -0.32 -4.27 2.55
N LEU A 361 0.96 -4.10 2.23
CA LEU A 361 1.38 -3.26 1.09
C LEU A 361 0.97 -3.79 -0.29
N LYS A 362 0.85 -5.12 -0.44
CA LYS A 362 0.47 -5.76 -1.71
C LYS A 362 -1.02 -6.03 -1.87
N THR A 363 -1.83 -5.77 -0.86
CA THR A 363 -3.26 -6.05 -0.95
C THR A 363 -3.95 -5.03 -1.87
N ALA A 364 -5.01 -5.47 -2.55
CA ALA A 364 -5.85 -4.58 -3.35
C ALA A 364 -6.46 -3.46 -2.50
N ALA A 365 -6.72 -3.73 -1.22
CA ALA A 365 -7.21 -2.74 -0.27
C ALA A 365 -6.22 -1.58 -0.08
N TYR A 366 -4.92 -1.86 0.01
CA TYR A 366 -3.89 -0.83 0.11
C TYR A 366 -3.65 -0.13 -1.22
N GLN A 367 -3.57 -0.88 -2.33
CA GLN A 367 -3.25 -0.32 -3.64
C GLN A 367 -4.34 0.57 -4.23
N ASN A 368 -5.61 0.30 -3.88
CA ASN A 368 -6.77 1.05 -4.38
C ASN A 368 -7.38 1.99 -3.32
N ASP A 369 -6.63 2.34 -2.27
CA ASP A 369 -7.04 3.40 -1.33
C ASP A 369 -6.79 4.80 -1.94
N ASP A 370 -7.19 5.84 -1.22
CA ASP A 370 -6.97 7.24 -1.61
C ASP A 370 -5.47 7.54 -1.86
N GLU A 371 -5.13 8.14 -2.99
CA GLU A 371 -3.74 8.30 -3.46
C GLU A 371 -2.84 9.02 -2.45
N ASP A 372 -3.36 10.07 -1.80
CA ASP A 372 -2.64 10.85 -0.81
C ASP A 372 -2.42 10.07 0.48
N ILE A 373 -3.39 9.23 0.86
CA ILE A 373 -3.28 8.33 1.99
C ILE A 373 -2.25 7.24 1.70
N VAL A 374 -2.26 6.64 0.50
CA VAL A 374 -1.25 5.65 0.08
C VAL A 374 0.15 6.28 0.05
N TYR A 375 0.27 7.51 -0.44
CA TYR A 375 1.51 8.27 -0.43
C TYR A 375 2.02 8.49 1.00
N MET A 376 1.15 8.93 1.91
CA MET A 376 1.47 9.11 3.33
C MET A 376 1.91 7.79 3.98
N TYR A 377 1.17 6.70 3.76
CA TYR A 377 1.51 5.38 4.30
C TYR A 377 2.86 4.89 3.78
N THR A 378 3.09 4.99 2.47
CA THR A 378 4.37 4.61 1.86
C THR A 378 5.53 5.42 2.42
N GLY A 379 5.34 6.75 2.59
CA GLY A 379 6.33 7.63 3.19
C GLY A 379 6.65 7.27 4.65
N TYR A 380 5.65 6.91 5.46
CA TYR A 380 5.88 6.47 6.84
C TYR A 380 6.45 5.06 6.94
N THR A 381 6.11 4.14 6.02
CA THR A 381 6.80 2.86 5.91
C THR A 381 8.27 3.06 5.56
N HIS A 382 8.58 3.95 4.62
CA HIS A 382 9.96 4.31 4.29
C HIS A 382 10.69 4.85 5.52
N LYS A 383 10.17 5.88 6.18
CA LYS A 383 10.78 6.46 7.40
C LYS A 383 10.99 5.40 8.49
N LEU A 384 9.99 4.55 8.74
CA LEU A 384 10.08 3.43 9.68
C LEU A 384 11.27 2.51 9.34
N MET A 385 11.36 2.09 8.08
CA MET A 385 12.42 1.20 7.63
C MET A 385 13.79 1.86 7.65
N MET A 386 13.90 3.15 7.30
CA MET A 386 15.16 3.89 7.35
C MET A 386 15.68 4.01 8.78
N CYS A 387 14.82 4.34 9.74
CA CYS A 387 15.18 4.35 11.15
C CYS A 387 15.56 2.95 11.65
N PHE A 388 14.86 1.91 11.19
CA PHE A 388 15.16 0.54 11.55
C PHE A 388 16.52 0.06 11.00
N ILE A 389 16.83 0.23 9.72
CA ILE A 389 18.05 -0.32 9.13
C ILE A 389 19.32 0.46 9.50
N SER A 390 19.18 1.74 9.89
CA SER A 390 20.29 2.63 10.25
C SER A 390 20.73 2.51 11.71
N HIS A 391 19.82 2.11 12.61
CA HIS A 391 20.14 2.06 14.04
C HIS A 391 21.12 0.92 14.39
N PRO A 392 22.12 1.12 15.27
CA PRO A 392 23.11 0.10 15.60
C PRO A 392 22.53 -1.19 16.19
N THR A 393 21.55 -1.09 17.10
CA THR A 393 20.95 -2.27 17.77
C THR A 393 20.21 -3.18 16.80
N SER A 394 19.43 -2.60 15.89
CA SER A 394 18.76 -3.35 14.84
C SER A 394 19.75 -3.89 13.82
N ARG A 395 20.83 -3.17 13.50
CA ARG A 395 21.91 -3.69 12.65
C ARG A 395 22.53 -4.96 13.21
N ASP A 396 22.76 -5.03 14.52
CA ASP A 396 23.26 -6.25 15.16
C ASP A 396 22.25 -7.40 15.06
N LYS A 397 20.95 -7.11 15.24
CA LYS A 397 19.90 -8.11 15.01
C LYS A 397 19.82 -8.57 13.56
N ILE A 398 19.96 -7.65 12.59
CA ILE A 398 19.95 -7.95 11.15
C ILE A 398 21.10 -8.91 10.81
N LYS A 399 22.29 -8.69 11.39
CA LYS A 399 23.43 -9.62 11.23
C LYS A 399 23.12 -11.01 11.81
N GLU A 400 22.50 -11.07 12.99
CA GLU A 400 22.10 -12.34 13.62
C GLU A 400 21.10 -13.12 12.75
N ILE A 401 20.05 -12.48 12.24
CA ILE A 401 19.06 -13.16 11.38
C ILE A 401 19.63 -13.49 10.00
N LYS A 402 20.58 -12.70 9.50
CA LYS A 402 21.31 -12.99 8.26
C LYS A 402 22.16 -14.25 8.41
N GLU A 403 22.93 -14.38 9.49
CA GLU A 403 23.73 -15.57 9.78
C GLU A 403 22.85 -16.83 9.95
N LYS A 404 21.70 -16.69 10.61
CA LYS A 404 20.69 -17.77 10.68
C LYS A 404 20.16 -18.17 9.30
N ALA A 405 19.78 -17.21 8.46
CA ALA A 405 19.29 -17.49 7.11
C ALA A 405 20.37 -18.10 6.18
N MET A 406 21.64 -17.76 6.41
CA MET A 406 22.79 -18.31 5.67
C MET A 406 23.12 -19.76 6.06
N THR A 407 22.86 -20.13 7.31
CA THR A 407 23.12 -21.46 7.86
C THR A 407 21.91 -22.40 7.75
N ALA A 408 20.72 -21.86 7.50
CA ALA A 408 19.53 -22.63 7.18
C ALA A 408 19.78 -23.52 5.95
N LEU A 409 19.51 -24.81 6.08
CA LEU A 409 19.62 -25.76 4.98
C LEU A 409 18.64 -25.34 3.87
N SER A 410 19.15 -25.23 2.64
CA SER A 410 18.31 -24.98 1.47
C SER A 410 17.24 -26.09 1.39
N PRO A 411 15.93 -25.77 1.28
CA PRO A 411 14.84 -26.75 1.37
C PRO A 411 14.70 -27.70 0.16
N TYR A 412 15.79 -28.01 -0.53
CA TYR A 412 15.80 -29.06 -1.55
C TYR A 412 15.90 -30.44 -0.88
N GLU A 413 14.74 -31.01 -0.52
CA GLU A 413 14.63 -32.48 -0.46
C GLU A 413 14.97 -33.04 -1.85
N PRO A 414 15.79 -34.12 -1.96
CA PRO A 414 15.93 -34.83 -3.22
C PRO A 414 14.56 -35.42 -3.61
N PRO A 415 14.24 -35.55 -4.91
CA PRO A 415 12.96 -36.10 -5.33
C PRO A 415 12.83 -37.51 -4.76
N ARG A 416 11.92 -37.70 -3.79
CA ARG A 416 11.56 -39.04 -3.33
C ARG A 416 11.03 -39.80 -4.54
N GLY A 417 11.79 -40.81 -4.95
CA GLY A 417 11.41 -41.69 -6.04
C GLY A 417 10.00 -42.22 -5.84
N GLN A 418 9.25 -42.28 -6.93
CA GLN A 418 7.94 -42.91 -7.02
C GLN A 418 7.97 -44.30 -6.37
N ARG A 419 7.44 -44.39 -5.14
CA ARG A 419 6.77 -45.60 -4.67
C ARG A 419 5.51 -45.15 -3.96
N GLU A 420 4.41 -45.50 -4.63
CA GLU A 420 3.05 -45.48 -4.13
C GLU A 420 3.01 -46.09 -2.72
N ASP A 421 2.47 -45.34 -1.77
CA ASP A 421 1.67 -45.95 -0.72
C ASP A 421 0.48 -45.02 -0.42
N LEU A 422 -0.69 -45.50 -0.81
CA LEU A 422 -1.98 -44.88 -0.62
C LEU A 422 -2.36 -44.94 0.86
N GLY A 423 -2.52 -43.77 1.48
CA GLY A 423 -3.45 -43.56 2.58
C GLY A 423 -2.84 -43.09 3.90
N ARG A 424 -2.96 -41.78 4.17
CA ARG A 424 -3.53 -41.24 5.41
C ARG A 424 -3.54 -39.70 5.40
N ASN A 425 -4.74 -39.16 5.59
CA ASN A 425 -5.13 -37.88 6.19
C ASN A 425 -4.43 -36.59 5.73
N GLY A 426 -5.27 -35.66 5.24
CA GLY A 426 -4.87 -34.31 4.87
C GLY A 426 -4.26 -33.54 6.04
N GLU A 427 -2.96 -33.34 5.95
CA GLU A 427 -2.27 -32.21 6.54
C GLU A 427 -2.02 -31.22 5.39
N GLN A 428 -2.48 -29.98 5.59
CA GLN A 428 -2.18 -28.87 4.69
C GLN A 428 -0.67 -28.83 4.48
N ALA A 429 -0.24 -28.86 3.22
CA ALA A 429 1.15 -28.74 2.84
C ALA A 429 1.73 -27.45 3.46
N ASP A 430 2.65 -27.61 4.40
CA ASP A 430 3.43 -26.54 5.02
C ASP A 430 4.06 -25.70 3.89
N GLN A 431 3.60 -24.46 3.71
CA GLN A 431 4.32 -23.51 2.86
C GLN A 431 5.67 -23.24 3.51
N PRO A 432 6.80 -23.21 2.76
CA PRO A 432 8.08 -22.85 3.33
C PRO A 432 8.00 -21.41 3.84
N THR A 433 7.97 -21.23 5.16
CA THR A 433 8.00 -19.92 5.81
C THR A 433 9.26 -19.18 5.36
N LYS A 434 9.08 -17.99 4.76
CA LYS A 434 10.23 -17.19 4.32
C LYS A 434 11.05 -16.74 5.53
N GLU A 435 12.37 -16.86 5.40
CA GLU A 435 13.32 -16.40 6.42
C GLU A 435 13.19 -14.87 6.65
N PRO A 436 13.19 -14.38 7.91
CA PRO A 436 12.97 -12.96 8.20
C PRO A 436 13.95 -12.01 7.52
N PHE A 437 15.19 -12.45 7.29
CA PHE A 437 16.19 -11.66 6.55
C PHE A 437 15.80 -11.48 5.07
N VAL A 438 15.28 -12.53 4.42
CA VAL A 438 14.77 -12.46 3.05
C VAL A 438 13.58 -11.53 2.99
N SER A 439 12.63 -11.67 3.92
CA SER A 439 11.45 -10.82 4.02
C SER A 439 11.79 -9.35 4.25
N LEU A 440 12.85 -9.06 5.02
CA LEU A 440 13.37 -7.69 5.19
C LEU A 440 13.88 -7.11 3.87
N LEU A 441 14.70 -7.86 3.12
CA LEU A 441 15.19 -7.42 1.81
C LEU A 441 14.04 -7.19 0.82
N GLU A 442 13.07 -8.10 0.81
CA GLU A 442 11.88 -8.00 -0.04
C GLU A 442 10.96 -6.82 0.36
N LEU A 443 10.83 -6.51 1.65
CA LEU A 443 10.08 -5.34 2.12
C LEU A 443 10.76 -4.03 1.71
N VAL A 444 12.08 -3.93 1.88
CA VAL A 444 12.84 -2.75 1.42
C VAL A 444 12.70 -2.62 -0.10
N ARG A 445 12.81 -3.73 -0.84
CA ARG A 445 12.59 -3.77 -2.29
C ARG A 445 11.20 -3.22 -2.67
N GLU A 446 10.14 -3.64 -2.00
CA GLU A 446 8.76 -3.20 -2.27
C GLU A 446 8.62 -1.68 -2.17
N ILE A 447 9.24 -1.04 -1.16
CA ILE A 447 9.18 0.41 -0.95
C ILE A 447 9.80 1.16 -2.14
N TYR A 448 11.01 0.76 -2.56
CA TYR A 448 11.73 1.42 -3.65
C TYR A 448 11.22 1.03 -5.03
N GLN A 449 10.49 -0.07 -5.16
CA GLN A 449 9.76 -0.40 -6.39
C GLN A 449 8.60 0.57 -6.62
N LYS A 450 7.91 0.98 -5.55
CA LYS A 450 6.80 1.94 -5.62
C LYS A 450 7.29 3.38 -5.81
N VAL A 451 8.35 3.78 -5.11
CA VAL A 451 8.89 5.14 -5.17
C VAL A 451 10.43 5.12 -5.31
N PRO A 452 10.96 4.92 -6.54
CA PRO A 452 12.39 4.82 -6.79
C PRO A 452 13.19 6.06 -6.35
N GLU A 453 12.57 7.23 -6.43
CA GLU A 453 13.20 8.52 -6.12
C GLU A 453 13.67 8.64 -4.66
N LEU A 454 13.07 7.89 -3.73
CA LEU A 454 13.47 7.87 -2.32
C LEU A 454 14.89 7.30 -2.11
N GLY A 455 15.45 6.60 -3.11
CA GLY A 455 16.81 6.06 -3.05
C GLY A 455 17.90 7.09 -3.35
N ASN A 456 17.54 8.22 -3.96
CA ASN A 456 18.50 9.24 -4.37
C ASN A 456 19.05 9.99 -3.15
N GLY A 457 20.37 10.01 -2.98
CA GLY A 457 21.04 10.68 -1.85
C GLY A 457 20.87 10.01 -0.48
N ASN A 458 20.31 8.80 -0.43
CA ASN A 458 20.03 8.08 0.81
C ASN A 458 21.23 7.20 1.24
N GLU A 459 22.17 7.78 1.98
CA GLU A 459 23.42 7.09 2.37
C GLU A 459 23.20 5.99 3.42
N GLU A 460 22.17 6.11 4.26
CA GLU A 460 21.79 5.08 5.23
C GLU A 460 21.32 3.80 4.52
N LEU A 461 20.57 3.93 3.42
CA LEU A 461 20.15 2.80 2.59
C LEU A 461 21.36 2.11 1.97
N TRP A 462 22.29 2.87 1.40
CA TRP A 462 23.49 2.29 0.78
C TRP A 462 24.40 1.64 1.83
N THR A 463 24.47 2.19 3.04
CA THR A 463 25.16 1.55 4.16
C THR A 463 24.52 0.19 4.49
N PHE A 464 23.18 0.11 4.51
CA PHE A 464 22.46 -1.15 4.66
C PHE A 464 22.78 -2.14 3.55
N VAL A 465 22.69 -1.71 2.29
CA VAL A 465 22.99 -2.54 1.11
C VAL A 465 24.41 -3.12 1.19
N ILE A 466 25.39 -2.32 1.61
CA ILE A 466 26.78 -2.77 1.77
C ILE A 466 26.87 -3.92 2.78
N TYR A 467 26.43 -3.76 4.03
CA TYR A 467 26.60 -4.86 4.99
C TYR A 467 25.61 -6.02 4.75
N ALA A 468 24.46 -5.77 4.10
CA ALA A 468 23.50 -6.81 3.75
C ALA A 468 24.07 -7.75 2.67
N GLY A 469 24.84 -7.23 1.70
CA GLY A 469 25.41 -7.98 0.58
C GLY A 469 26.64 -8.84 0.87
N GLU A 470 27.23 -8.76 2.06
CA GLU A 470 28.43 -9.52 2.41
C GLU A 470 28.17 -11.04 2.54
N ASP A 471 29.02 -11.87 1.94
CA ASP A 471 29.15 -13.32 2.20
C ASP A 471 27.88 -14.18 2.06
N HIS A 472 27.04 -13.95 1.05
CA HIS A 472 25.91 -14.83 0.74
C HIS A 472 26.34 -16.27 0.42
N THR A 473 25.94 -17.23 1.28
CA THR A 473 26.14 -18.68 1.10
C THR A 473 24.88 -19.43 0.68
N ASN A 474 23.71 -18.81 0.84
CA ASN A 474 22.41 -19.38 0.52
C ASN A 474 21.81 -18.69 -0.71
N THR A 475 21.39 -19.46 -1.71
CA THR A 475 20.75 -18.97 -2.94
C THR A 475 19.56 -18.04 -2.68
N GLN A 476 18.67 -18.37 -1.73
CA GLN A 476 17.49 -17.54 -1.46
C GLN A 476 17.88 -16.14 -0.97
N THR A 477 18.90 -16.06 -0.11
CA THR A 477 19.43 -14.78 0.38
C THR A 477 20.11 -13.98 -0.73
N LEU A 478 20.85 -14.66 -1.62
CA LEU A 478 21.50 -14.04 -2.77
C LEU A 478 20.46 -13.49 -3.77
N VAL A 479 19.45 -14.29 -4.12
CA VAL A 479 18.39 -13.90 -5.05
C VAL A 479 17.58 -12.71 -4.49
N ALA A 480 17.26 -12.73 -3.20
CA ALA A 480 16.58 -11.59 -2.56
C ALA A 480 17.42 -10.31 -2.58
N PHE A 481 18.72 -10.43 -2.31
CA PHE A 481 19.65 -9.30 -2.34
C PHE A 481 19.84 -8.73 -3.75
N LEU A 482 20.05 -9.58 -4.75
CA LEU A 482 20.12 -9.17 -6.16
C LEU A 482 18.79 -8.55 -6.63
N GLY A 483 17.65 -9.08 -6.17
CA GLY A 483 16.34 -8.49 -6.44
C GLY A 483 16.20 -7.06 -5.88
N LEU A 484 16.75 -6.80 -4.68
CA LEU A 484 16.86 -5.45 -4.13
C LEU A 484 17.75 -4.57 -5.00
N LEU A 485 18.95 -5.03 -5.38
CA LEU A 485 19.86 -4.27 -6.26
C LEU A 485 19.22 -3.92 -7.61
N SER A 486 18.52 -4.86 -8.23
CA SER A 486 17.80 -4.64 -9.49
C SER A 486 16.78 -3.51 -9.34
N THR A 487 16.07 -3.45 -8.21
CA THR A 487 15.10 -2.40 -7.93
C THR A 487 15.77 -1.05 -7.69
N LEU A 488 16.88 -1.01 -6.95
CA LEU A 488 17.66 0.21 -6.72
C LEU A 488 18.34 0.74 -7.98
N ALA A 489 18.57 -0.11 -8.99
CA ALA A 489 19.08 0.27 -10.31
C ALA A 489 18.00 0.85 -11.25
N SER A 490 16.82 1.23 -10.74
CA SER A 490 15.73 1.80 -11.55
C SER A 490 15.88 3.30 -11.85
N THR A 491 16.91 3.97 -11.30
CA THR A 491 17.27 5.35 -11.61
C THR A 491 18.69 5.41 -12.18
N GLU A 492 19.06 6.50 -12.87
CA GLU A 492 20.41 6.66 -13.43
C GLU A 492 21.49 6.61 -12.34
N VAL A 493 21.28 7.34 -11.24
CA VAL A 493 22.19 7.38 -10.09
C VAL A 493 22.27 6.00 -9.41
N GLY A 494 21.12 5.34 -9.24
CA GLY A 494 21.05 4.01 -8.66
C GLY A 494 21.77 2.96 -9.50
N ALA A 495 21.59 2.99 -10.83
CA ALA A 495 22.25 2.09 -11.77
C ALA A 495 23.78 2.22 -11.71
N ALA A 496 24.30 3.46 -11.69
CA ALA A 496 25.73 3.72 -11.54
C ALA A 496 26.28 3.18 -10.20
N LYS A 497 25.60 3.46 -9.08
CA LYS A 497 26.00 2.95 -7.76
C LYS A 497 25.98 1.41 -7.70
N VAL A 498 24.95 0.75 -8.24
CA VAL A 498 24.86 -0.72 -8.29
C VAL A 498 25.98 -1.31 -9.16
N TYR A 499 26.26 -0.69 -10.31
CA TYR A 499 27.36 -1.11 -11.17
C TYR A 499 28.70 -1.05 -10.44
N GLU A 500 29.03 0.09 -9.82
CA GLU A 500 30.27 0.29 -9.06
C GLU A 500 30.39 -0.70 -7.89
N LEU A 501 29.28 -0.93 -7.18
CA LEU A 501 29.22 -1.83 -6.04
C LEU A 501 29.57 -3.27 -6.42
N LEU A 502 29.02 -3.77 -7.53
CA LEU A 502 29.27 -5.14 -8.02
C LEU A 502 30.58 -5.27 -8.83
N GLN A 503 31.11 -4.16 -9.35
CA GLN A 503 32.43 -4.11 -9.99
C GLN A 503 33.57 -4.04 -8.96
N GLY A 504 33.32 -3.38 -7.83
CA GLY A 504 34.29 -3.15 -6.77
C GLY A 504 34.69 -4.43 -6.02
N LYS A 505 35.65 -4.27 -5.11
CA LYS A 505 36.07 -5.33 -4.18
C LYS A 505 35.25 -5.34 -2.88
N THR A 506 34.12 -4.64 -2.87
CA THR A 506 33.26 -4.48 -1.69
C THR A 506 32.77 -5.83 -1.21
N TYR A 507 32.41 -6.72 -2.14
CA TYR A 507 31.97 -8.07 -1.85
C TYR A 507 33.02 -9.08 -2.26
N ARG A 508 33.17 -10.13 -1.43
CA ARG A 508 34.06 -11.25 -1.73
C ARG A 508 33.44 -12.25 -2.70
N SER A 509 32.14 -12.49 -2.59
CA SER A 509 31.43 -13.56 -3.30
C SER A 509 30.34 -13.08 -4.27
N VAL A 510 30.00 -11.79 -4.27
CA VAL A 510 28.91 -11.23 -5.08
C VAL A 510 29.45 -10.11 -5.95
N GLY A 511 29.69 -10.37 -7.24
CA GLY A 511 30.19 -9.34 -8.15
C GLY A 511 30.06 -9.72 -9.61
N TRP A 512 30.33 -8.77 -10.50
CA TRP A 512 30.31 -9.01 -11.95
C TRP A 512 31.35 -10.06 -12.35
N SER A 513 32.55 -10.00 -11.78
CA SER A 513 33.58 -11.01 -12.03
C SER A 513 33.10 -12.39 -11.61
N THR A 514 32.47 -12.53 -10.43
CA THR A 514 31.93 -13.81 -9.98
C THR A 514 30.88 -14.36 -10.93
N LEU A 515 29.96 -13.52 -11.44
CA LEU A 515 28.98 -13.93 -12.44
C LEU A 515 29.67 -14.45 -13.72
N PHE A 516 30.56 -13.67 -14.32
CA PHE A 516 31.20 -14.02 -15.59
C PHE A 516 32.18 -15.20 -15.45
N ASP A 517 32.88 -15.32 -14.32
CA ASP A 517 33.73 -16.47 -14.00
C ASP A 517 32.88 -17.74 -13.87
N CYS A 518 31.75 -17.69 -13.16
CA CYS A 518 30.81 -18.82 -13.04
C CYS A 518 30.25 -19.23 -14.40
N LEU A 519 29.84 -18.26 -15.24
CA LEU A 519 29.37 -18.53 -16.60
C LEU A 519 30.46 -19.22 -17.45
N SER A 520 31.69 -18.74 -17.36
CA SER A 520 32.84 -19.31 -18.07
C SER A 520 33.16 -20.74 -17.60
N ILE A 521 33.08 -21.00 -16.29
CA ILE A 521 33.25 -22.34 -15.71
C ILE A 521 32.17 -23.29 -16.23
N TYR A 522 30.91 -22.85 -16.27
CA TYR A 522 29.83 -23.65 -16.84
C TYR A 522 30.05 -23.91 -18.32
N GLU A 523 30.40 -22.90 -19.12
CA GLU A 523 30.72 -23.04 -20.53
C GLU A 523 31.82 -24.11 -20.75
N GLU A 524 32.91 -24.05 -19.98
CA GLU A 524 33.98 -25.04 -20.06
C GLU A 524 33.51 -26.45 -19.68
N LYS A 525 32.69 -26.59 -18.63
CA LYS A 525 32.13 -27.88 -18.21
C LYS A 525 31.25 -28.49 -19.31
N PHE A 526 30.35 -27.69 -19.88
CA PHE A 526 29.51 -28.10 -21.01
C PHE A 526 30.37 -28.50 -22.21
N LYS A 527 31.37 -27.69 -22.59
CA LYS A 527 32.28 -28.00 -23.69
C LYS A 527 33.06 -29.31 -23.47
N LYS A 528 33.61 -29.53 -22.26
CA LYS A 528 34.32 -30.77 -21.89
C LYS A 528 33.39 -31.99 -21.96
N SER A 529 32.12 -31.84 -21.57
CA SER A 529 31.16 -32.95 -21.62
C SER A 529 30.79 -33.37 -23.04
N ILE A 530 30.63 -32.41 -23.97
CA ILE A 530 30.38 -32.67 -25.39
C ILE A 530 31.60 -33.31 -26.07
N GLN A 531 32.80 -32.99 -25.59
CA GLN A 531 34.05 -33.60 -26.08
C GLN A 531 34.32 -34.98 -25.46
N SER A 532 33.58 -35.37 -24.41
CA SER A 532 33.72 -36.68 -23.76
C SER A 532 32.90 -37.73 -24.48
N SER A 533 33.42 -38.96 -24.58
CA SER A 533 32.76 -40.08 -25.29
C SER A 533 31.41 -40.52 -24.72
N ALA A 534 31.00 -39.98 -23.55
CA ALA A 534 29.70 -40.25 -22.95
C ALA A 534 28.60 -39.25 -23.39
N ASN A 535 28.94 -38.05 -23.90
CA ASN A 535 27.99 -36.98 -24.27
C ASN A 535 26.94 -36.62 -23.21
N ILE A 536 27.17 -36.93 -21.93
CA ILE A 536 26.25 -36.57 -20.85
C ILE A 536 26.55 -35.14 -20.43
N LEU A 537 25.66 -34.22 -20.78
CA LEU A 537 25.74 -32.83 -20.36
C LEU A 537 25.56 -32.72 -18.84
N PRO A 538 26.32 -31.86 -18.13
CA PRO A 538 26.15 -31.66 -16.71
C PRO A 538 24.78 -31.05 -16.38
N ASP A 539 24.27 -31.38 -15.20
CA ASP A 539 23.05 -30.75 -14.66
C ASP A 539 23.30 -29.27 -14.35
N PHE A 540 22.28 -28.44 -14.55
CA PHE A 540 22.27 -27.04 -14.16
C PHE A 540 21.40 -26.88 -12.91
N PRO A 541 21.98 -26.70 -11.71
CA PRO A 541 21.19 -26.63 -10.47
C PRO A 541 20.18 -25.49 -10.51
N GLU A 542 18.95 -25.75 -10.05
CA GLU A 542 17.87 -24.73 -10.04
C GLU A 542 18.26 -23.51 -9.21
N GLY A 543 19.00 -23.69 -8.11
CA GLY A 543 19.49 -22.56 -7.31
C GLY A 543 20.47 -21.66 -8.09
N ASP A 544 21.36 -22.25 -8.89
CA ASP A 544 22.28 -21.49 -9.73
C ASP A 544 21.53 -20.77 -10.85
N ALA A 545 20.44 -21.36 -11.35
CA ALA A 545 19.61 -20.75 -12.37
C ALA A 545 18.82 -19.56 -11.83
N GLN A 546 18.26 -19.68 -10.63
CA GLN A 546 17.61 -18.56 -9.93
C GLN A 546 18.59 -17.41 -9.66
N ALA A 547 19.82 -17.73 -9.24
CA ALA A 547 20.87 -16.73 -9.06
C ALA A 547 21.23 -16.05 -10.39
N LEU A 548 21.36 -16.81 -11.49
CA LEU A 548 21.62 -16.27 -12.82
C LEU A 548 20.49 -15.34 -13.28
N VAL A 549 19.21 -15.74 -13.14
CA VAL A 549 18.06 -14.88 -13.46
C VAL A 549 18.12 -13.57 -12.67
N ALA A 550 18.42 -13.65 -11.36
CA ALA A 550 18.53 -12.46 -10.52
C ALA A 550 19.68 -11.54 -10.96
N TYR A 551 20.85 -12.08 -11.31
CA TYR A 551 21.96 -11.31 -11.87
C TYR A 551 21.60 -10.65 -13.20
N LEU A 552 20.88 -11.36 -14.08
CA LEU A 552 20.43 -10.82 -15.36
C LEU A 552 19.42 -9.68 -15.17
N ALA A 553 18.55 -9.77 -14.15
CA ALA A 553 17.64 -8.68 -13.80
C ALA A 553 18.39 -7.43 -13.29
N VAL A 554 19.49 -7.61 -12.55
CA VAL A 554 20.37 -6.47 -12.17
C VAL A 554 21.05 -5.90 -13.41
N LEU A 555 21.65 -6.75 -14.24
CA LEU A 555 22.33 -6.36 -15.48
C LEU A 555 21.40 -5.55 -16.39
N GLN A 556 20.18 -6.05 -16.61
CA GLN A 556 19.15 -5.38 -17.39
C GLN A 556 18.90 -3.97 -16.84
N LYS A 557 18.59 -3.83 -15.55
CA LYS A 557 18.28 -2.52 -14.95
C LYS A 557 19.45 -1.54 -14.99
N VAL A 558 20.67 -2.03 -14.73
CA VAL A 558 21.89 -1.22 -14.81
C VAL A 558 22.13 -0.71 -16.24
N VAL A 559 21.92 -1.55 -17.26
CA VAL A 559 22.11 -1.16 -18.65
C VAL A 559 20.98 -0.24 -19.15
N GLU A 560 19.73 -0.52 -18.76
CA GLU A 560 18.55 0.27 -19.12
C GLU A 560 18.65 1.71 -18.60
N ASN A 561 18.97 1.88 -17.31
CA ASN A 561 18.92 3.18 -16.64
C ASN A 561 20.30 3.86 -16.54
N GLY A 562 21.40 3.14 -16.76
CA GLY A 562 22.75 3.70 -16.67
C GLY A 562 23.04 4.75 -17.75
N ASN A 563 23.94 5.68 -17.43
CA ASN A 563 24.34 6.73 -18.35
C ASN A 563 24.88 6.15 -19.68
N LEU A 564 24.38 6.68 -20.81
CA LEU A 564 24.71 6.18 -22.16
C LEU A 564 26.22 6.16 -22.46
N THR A 565 26.99 7.10 -21.90
CA THR A 565 28.42 7.22 -22.15
C THR A 565 29.23 6.21 -21.35
N GLU A 566 28.79 5.94 -20.12
CA GLU A 566 29.46 5.07 -19.17
C GLU A 566 29.19 3.60 -19.50
N ARG A 567 27.92 3.24 -19.77
CA ARG A 567 27.50 1.85 -20.03
C ARG A 567 28.20 1.19 -21.22
N ARG A 568 28.69 1.97 -22.20
CA ARG A 568 29.48 1.44 -23.34
C ARG A 568 30.77 0.74 -22.89
N LYS A 569 31.23 0.99 -21.67
CA LYS A 569 32.47 0.45 -21.11
C LYS A 569 32.22 -0.61 -20.03
N TRP A 570 30.97 -0.81 -19.62
CA TRP A 570 30.64 -1.56 -18.40
C TRP A 570 30.65 -3.08 -18.58
N PHE A 571 30.42 -3.60 -19.79
CA PHE A 571 30.36 -5.03 -20.04
C PHE A 571 31.05 -5.42 -21.35
N PRO A 572 32.38 -5.25 -21.46
CA PRO A 572 33.12 -5.70 -22.64
C PRO A 572 33.05 -7.23 -22.83
N ASP A 573 32.88 -7.99 -21.73
CA ASP A 573 32.95 -9.46 -21.69
C ASP A 573 31.57 -10.13 -21.58
N ILE A 574 30.52 -9.59 -22.19
CA ILE A 574 29.17 -10.20 -22.15
C ILE A 574 29.05 -11.50 -22.98
N GLU A 575 30.05 -11.80 -23.81
CA GLU A 575 30.08 -12.95 -24.74
C GLU A 575 29.80 -14.33 -24.09
N PRO A 576 30.38 -14.69 -22.91
CA PRO A 576 30.15 -15.99 -22.27
C PRO A 576 28.68 -16.27 -21.95
N LEU A 577 27.89 -15.22 -21.67
CA LEU A 577 26.45 -15.35 -21.46
C LEU A 577 25.77 -15.94 -22.70
N PHE A 578 26.02 -15.35 -23.88
CA PHE A 578 25.43 -15.80 -25.14
C PHE A 578 25.87 -17.22 -25.53
N LYS A 579 27.11 -17.60 -25.20
CA LYS A 579 27.62 -18.96 -25.43
C LYS A 579 26.91 -20.00 -24.56
N LEU A 580 26.66 -19.68 -23.29
CA LEU A 580 25.95 -20.56 -22.37
C LEU A 580 24.53 -20.89 -22.87
N LEU A 581 23.84 -19.90 -23.46
CA LEU A 581 22.47 -20.07 -23.95
C LEU A 581 22.32 -21.08 -25.11
N SER A 582 23.42 -21.55 -25.70
CA SER A 582 23.40 -22.49 -26.83
C SER A 582 23.38 -23.99 -26.46
N TYR A 583 23.71 -24.36 -25.21
CA TYR A 583 23.73 -25.78 -24.77
C TYR A 583 22.32 -26.36 -24.64
N GLU A 584 22.09 -27.66 -24.35
CA GLU A 584 20.71 -28.21 -24.18
C GLU A 584 20.18 -28.15 -22.72
N ASN A 585 21.06 -28.26 -21.71
CA ASN A 585 20.66 -28.47 -20.30
C ASN A 585 20.46 -27.20 -19.43
N VAL A 586 20.87 -26.01 -19.89
CA VAL A 586 20.48 -24.76 -19.18
C VAL A 586 18.95 -24.61 -19.26
N PRO A 587 18.29 -24.25 -18.16
CA PRO A 587 16.83 -24.22 -18.06
C PRO A 587 16.15 -23.49 -19.23
N PRO A 588 15.00 -23.99 -19.73
CA PRO A 588 14.31 -23.39 -20.88
C PRO A 588 13.94 -21.92 -20.67
N TYR A 589 13.60 -21.49 -19.44
CA TYR A 589 13.30 -20.08 -19.15
C TYR A 589 14.52 -19.14 -19.29
N LEU A 590 15.73 -19.67 -19.47
CA LEU A 590 16.94 -18.92 -19.78
C LEU A 590 17.30 -18.95 -21.27
N LYS A 591 16.64 -19.76 -22.10
CA LYS A 591 17.04 -20.05 -23.49
C LYS A 591 15.90 -19.94 -24.49
N VAL A 592 16.27 -19.72 -25.75
CA VAL A 592 15.37 -19.99 -26.88
C VAL A 592 16.14 -20.69 -28.01
N TYR A 593 15.81 -21.95 -28.31
CA TYR A 593 16.50 -22.76 -29.33
C TYR A 593 15.96 -22.50 -30.75
N ASP A 594 14.65 -22.40 -30.87
CA ASP A 594 13.93 -22.02 -32.09
C ASP A 594 12.70 -21.23 -31.64
N MET A 595 12.63 -19.96 -32.02
CA MET A 595 11.52 -19.08 -31.67
C MET A 595 10.17 -19.62 -32.17
N ARG A 596 10.13 -20.40 -33.26
CA ARG A 596 8.88 -21.02 -33.73
C ARG A 596 8.44 -22.16 -32.83
N PHE A 597 9.38 -22.96 -32.35
CA PHE A 597 9.08 -24.04 -31.41
C PHE A 597 8.67 -23.47 -30.06
N GLU A 598 9.42 -22.51 -29.54
CA GLU A 598 9.11 -21.82 -28.29
C GLU A 598 7.70 -21.23 -28.34
N LEU A 599 7.40 -20.48 -29.41
CA LEU A 599 6.10 -19.85 -29.59
C LEU A 599 4.93 -20.83 -29.70
N ASN A 600 5.07 -21.90 -30.49
CA ASN A 600 3.94 -22.78 -30.82
C ASN A 600 3.81 -24.00 -29.90
N GLU A 601 4.90 -24.47 -29.29
CA GLU A 601 4.90 -25.70 -28.49
C GLU A 601 5.12 -25.45 -26.99
N VAL A 602 5.77 -24.35 -26.61
CA VAL A 602 6.05 -24.03 -25.20
C VAL A 602 5.10 -22.95 -24.69
N GLU A 603 5.18 -21.76 -25.28
CA GLU A 603 4.42 -20.57 -24.89
C GLU A 603 2.93 -20.73 -25.17
N ALA A 604 2.54 -21.24 -26.35
CA ALA A 604 1.13 -21.48 -26.67
C ALA A 604 0.46 -22.50 -25.74
N ARG A 605 1.20 -23.50 -25.21
CA ARG A 605 0.66 -24.45 -24.21
C ARG A 605 0.50 -23.83 -22.83
N ARG A 606 1.34 -22.85 -22.50
CA ARG A 606 1.28 -22.08 -21.25
C ARG A 606 0.33 -20.89 -21.33
N GLU A 607 -0.12 -20.56 -22.54
CA GLU A 607 -0.89 -19.35 -22.85
C GLU A 607 -0.14 -18.07 -22.41
N SER A 608 1.20 -18.12 -22.35
CA SER A 608 2.06 -17.02 -21.93
C SER A 608 3.28 -16.94 -22.84
N TYR A 609 3.57 -15.74 -23.36
CA TYR A 609 4.51 -15.48 -24.47
C TYR A 609 5.72 -14.56 -24.13
N PRO A 610 6.40 -14.71 -22.98
CA PRO A 610 7.46 -13.79 -22.55
C PRO A 610 8.74 -13.87 -23.40
N SER A 611 9.10 -15.05 -23.90
CA SER A 611 10.27 -15.27 -24.75
C SER A 611 10.05 -14.63 -26.12
N THR A 612 8.86 -14.79 -26.72
CA THR A 612 8.53 -14.14 -28.00
C THR A 612 8.50 -12.63 -27.89
N ILE A 613 7.89 -12.08 -26.84
CA ILE A 613 7.92 -10.63 -26.58
C ILE A 613 9.36 -10.13 -26.44
N SER A 614 10.19 -10.82 -25.64
CA SER A 614 11.58 -10.45 -25.41
C SER A 614 12.42 -10.50 -26.69
N PHE A 615 12.22 -11.53 -27.52
CA PHE A 615 12.87 -11.66 -28.82
C PHE A 615 12.49 -10.52 -29.77
N LEU A 616 11.21 -10.17 -29.86
CA LEU A 616 10.75 -9.05 -30.68
C LEU A 616 11.35 -7.72 -30.21
N LYS A 617 11.34 -7.46 -28.89
CA LYS A 617 11.94 -6.24 -28.31
C LYS A 617 13.44 -6.14 -28.66
N LEU A 618 14.19 -7.24 -28.55
CA LEU A 618 15.61 -7.30 -28.93
C LEU A 618 15.83 -7.03 -30.41
N ILE A 619 15.11 -7.74 -31.29
CA ILE A 619 15.23 -7.57 -32.74
C ILE A 619 14.87 -6.13 -33.14
N ASN A 620 13.80 -5.58 -32.56
CA ASN A 620 13.37 -4.22 -32.84
C ASN A 620 14.49 -3.22 -32.50
N ALA A 621 15.11 -3.36 -31.32
CA ALA A 621 16.25 -2.52 -30.94
C ALA A 621 17.44 -2.65 -31.91
N LEU A 622 17.77 -3.87 -32.37
CA LEU A 622 18.84 -4.11 -33.34
C LEU A 622 18.53 -3.51 -34.72
N ILE A 623 17.28 -3.56 -35.16
CA ILE A 623 16.83 -3.00 -36.45
C ILE A 623 16.87 -1.47 -36.45
N VAL A 624 16.58 -0.82 -35.31
CA VAL A 624 16.70 0.65 -35.16
C VAL A 624 18.13 1.11 -35.35
N GLU A 625 19.10 0.39 -34.79
CA GLU A 625 20.52 0.77 -34.81
C GLU A 625 21.26 0.36 -36.10
N GLU A 626 20.61 -0.38 -37.02
CA GLU A 626 21.22 -0.77 -38.30
C GLU A 626 21.42 0.46 -39.21
N ARG A 627 22.70 0.80 -39.41
CA ARG A 627 23.11 1.96 -40.22
C ARG A 627 23.19 1.65 -41.72
N ASN A 628 23.28 0.37 -42.11
CA ASN A 628 23.39 -0.02 -43.51
C ASN A 628 22.01 -0.21 -44.15
N ILE A 629 21.44 0.90 -44.61
CA ILE A 629 20.10 0.96 -45.22
C ILE A 629 20.01 0.12 -46.51
N SER A 630 21.12 -0.09 -47.23
CA SER A 630 21.12 -0.72 -48.56
C SER A 630 20.75 -2.20 -48.58
N ASP A 631 20.89 -2.91 -47.46
CA ASP A 631 20.64 -4.35 -47.33
C ASP A 631 19.59 -4.68 -46.23
N LYS A 632 19.08 -3.65 -45.54
CA LYS A 632 18.17 -3.79 -44.38
C LYS A 632 16.95 -4.67 -44.71
N GLY A 633 16.30 -4.43 -45.85
CA GLY A 633 15.11 -5.20 -46.26
C GLY A 633 15.37 -6.68 -46.58
N ARG A 634 16.57 -7.05 -47.06
CA ARG A 634 16.89 -8.47 -47.36
C ARG A 634 17.35 -9.22 -46.12
N ARG A 635 18.17 -8.59 -45.29
CA ARG A 635 18.73 -9.18 -44.08
C ARG A 635 17.67 -9.58 -43.05
N PHE A 636 16.65 -8.75 -42.87
CA PHE A 636 15.60 -8.99 -41.88
C PHE A 636 14.34 -9.66 -42.45
N MET A 637 14.30 -9.98 -43.76
CA MET A 637 13.12 -10.56 -44.41
C MET A 637 12.66 -11.87 -43.74
N GLY A 638 13.60 -12.72 -43.31
CA GLY A 638 13.27 -13.97 -42.62
C GLY A 638 12.60 -13.73 -41.27
N ILE A 639 13.07 -12.72 -40.53
CA ILE A 639 12.48 -12.35 -39.24
C ILE A 639 11.14 -11.66 -39.45
N PHE A 640 11.05 -10.71 -40.39
CA PHE A 640 9.79 -10.07 -40.76
C PHE A 640 8.72 -11.10 -41.11
N LYS A 641 9.08 -12.12 -41.91
CA LYS A 641 8.18 -13.23 -42.25
C LYS A 641 7.72 -14.00 -41.01
N PHE A 642 8.62 -14.31 -40.08
CA PHE A 642 8.26 -14.93 -38.81
C PHE A 642 7.30 -14.04 -37.99
N VAL A 643 7.60 -12.75 -37.82
CA VAL A 643 6.72 -11.82 -37.06
C VAL A 643 5.36 -11.69 -37.72
N TYR A 644 5.30 -11.59 -39.05
CA TYR A 644 4.06 -11.43 -39.79
C TYR A 644 3.23 -12.71 -39.83
N GLU A 645 3.81 -13.84 -40.26
CA GLU A 645 3.09 -15.08 -40.54
C GLU A 645 2.92 -15.96 -39.29
N ASP A 646 3.94 -16.03 -38.43
CA ASP A 646 3.98 -16.98 -37.32
C ASP A 646 3.57 -16.34 -35.98
N VAL A 647 3.74 -15.02 -35.81
CA VAL A 647 3.40 -14.32 -34.55
C VAL A 647 2.10 -13.52 -34.67
N PHE A 648 2.07 -12.51 -35.55
CA PHE A 648 0.97 -11.56 -35.65
C PHE A 648 -0.23 -12.11 -36.45
N GLY A 649 0.01 -12.95 -37.46
CA GLY A 649 -1.07 -13.60 -38.22
C GLY A 649 -2.00 -14.45 -37.33
N PRO A 650 -1.46 -15.37 -36.50
CA PRO A 650 -2.24 -16.19 -35.57
C PRO A 650 -2.61 -15.48 -34.26
N PHE A 651 -2.13 -14.26 -34.02
CA PHE A 651 -2.41 -13.45 -32.81
C PHE A 651 -3.87 -13.50 -32.34
N PRO A 652 -4.90 -13.24 -33.18
CA PRO A 652 -6.29 -13.24 -32.70
C PRO A 652 -6.82 -14.64 -32.36
N GLN A 653 -6.14 -15.70 -32.81
CA GLN A 653 -6.56 -17.10 -32.65
C GLN A 653 -5.89 -17.78 -31.45
N ARG A 654 -4.89 -17.12 -30.83
CA ARG A 654 -4.16 -17.66 -29.69
C ARG A 654 -4.86 -17.40 -28.36
N ALA A 655 -4.66 -18.34 -27.43
CA ALA A 655 -5.06 -18.18 -26.03
C ALA A 655 -3.97 -17.40 -25.27
N TYR A 656 -4.42 -16.58 -24.32
CA TYR A 656 -3.58 -15.72 -23.48
C TYR A 656 -4.09 -15.79 -22.05
N ALA A 657 -3.23 -16.20 -21.12
CA ALA A 657 -3.53 -16.24 -19.70
C ALA A 657 -3.64 -14.81 -19.11
N ASP A 658 -2.81 -13.89 -19.59
CA ASP A 658 -2.79 -12.48 -19.19
C ASP A 658 -3.22 -11.55 -20.35
N PRO A 659 -4.31 -10.77 -20.18
CA PRO A 659 -4.71 -9.76 -21.15
C PRO A 659 -3.66 -8.68 -21.42
N LEU A 660 -2.82 -8.31 -20.44
CA LEU A 660 -1.77 -7.30 -20.64
C LEU A 660 -0.68 -7.83 -21.58
N GLU A 661 -0.21 -9.05 -21.34
CA GLU A 661 0.79 -9.71 -22.16
C GLU A 661 0.34 -9.85 -23.62
N LYS A 662 -0.94 -10.14 -23.85
CA LYS A 662 -1.54 -10.13 -25.19
C LYS A 662 -1.28 -8.80 -25.91
N TRP A 663 -1.56 -7.68 -25.26
CA TRP A 663 -1.39 -6.37 -25.88
C TRP A 663 0.08 -5.97 -26.01
N GLU A 664 0.95 -6.39 -25.09
CA GLU A 664 2.40 -6.22 -25.25
C GLU A 664 2.95 -6.93 -26.49
N LEU A 665 2.52 -8.18 -26.75
CA LEU A 665 2.92 -8.92 -27.94
C LEU A 665 2.48 -8.20 -29.23
N ALA A 666 1.24 -7.70 -29.24
CA ALA A 666 0.71 -6.95 -30.37
C ALA A 666 1.52 -5.66 -30.61
N LEU A 667 1.79 -4.90 -29.54
CA LEU A 667 2.58 -3.67 -29.63
C LEU A 667 3.99 -3.93 -30.17
N ALA A 668 4.68 -4.97 -29.66
CA ALA A 668 6.02 -5.33 -30.15
C ALA A 668 6.02 -5.70 -31.64
N CYS A 669 4.99 -6.40 -32.13
CA CYS A 669 4.83 -6.70 -33.56
C CYS A 669 4.54 -5.44 -34.39
N LEU A 670 3.67 -4.55 -33.91
CA LEU A 670 3.33 -3.32 -34.62
C LEU A 670 4.53 -2.36 -34.69
N GLU A 671 5.32 -2.28 -33.63
CA GLU A 671 6.60 -1.58 -33.64
C GLU A 671 7.55 -2.17 -34.68
N HIS A 672 7.63 -3.50 -34.77
CA HIS A 672 8.42 -4.20 -35.79
C HIS A 672 8.05 -3.76 -37.20
N PHE A 673 6.75 -3.73 -37.52
CA PHE A 673 6.27 -3.35 -38.85
C PHE A 673 6.45 -1.86 -39.18
N ARG A 674 6.61 -1.00 -38.17
CA ARG A 674 6.84 0.43 -38.36
C ARG A 674 8.27 0.73 -38.83
N MET A 675 9.24 -0.11 -38.46
CA MET A 675 10.67 0.07 -38.74
C MET A 675 11.09 -0.50 -40.09
#